data_AF-A0A6L4WUJ8-F1
#
_entry.id   AF-A0A6L4WUJ8-F1
#
_cell.length_a   1.000
_cell.length_b   1.000
_cell.length_c   1.000
_cell.angle_alpha   90.00
_cell.angle_beta   90.00
_cell.angle_gamma   90.00
#
_symmetry.space_group_name_H-M   'P 1'
#
loop_
_entity.id
_entity.type
_entity.pdbx_description
1 polymer ?
#
loop_
_entity_poly.entity_id
_entity_poly.type
_entity_poly.pdbx_seq_one_letter_code
_entity_poly.pdbx_strand_id
1 'polypeptide(L)'
;MKPVLSKISSLLLGTTLAVTAIHAADGELSKVMKERGLSEIDVIRAAKTYNPTGVKDKYVVFSSGGQSGQVIVYGVPSMRILKYIAVFTPEPWQGYGYDKDSLAILRQGNVRGKEINWGDTHHPALSEIDGKYDGKWLAINDKANPRIAVLDLEDFETKQIVPNPVFKSNHGGAFFTPNSEYIIEASQYAAPYDNNYHSIDDYKESYRGGVTMWKFDHKIGRIKPKDSYTIEMPPYHQDLSDAGKGASYGWGFTNSFNTEMYTGGIEIGNPPNEAGMSRNDTDFLHVYNWKKLAEVAKDPKNVKIVNGHPIIPMEVAVKNNALFLIPEPKSPHGVDVSPDGKYMIVCGKLDTHASVYSFEKIKKQIDNKEFIGKDPYGIPILDMKKSLHGQAELGLGPLHTQYSNVDGEVYTSLYVDSQVVKWNYKDLKVLDKENVHYNIGHLAGMEGKTSDPQGDYIIALNKLAIDRFQNVGPLHPQNHQLIDISGKTMDLLVDMPLPLGEPHQAVAIRAEKLHPHVRYKMGTNSKTGKQHIGKTLAGQERIERDGNHVTIYATFVRSHINPERITVNKGDLVTMHMTNLERAQDETHGFTIGGFDQHASLEPGETTTMEFVADIEGVFPYYCTEFCSALHLEMMGYMMVKDPNKKYVSATKMKMKTMSPEELKAEYDKAVAVNAATDSVIQSVVAFLKANGFDKHETVANLVTDAFDQYGQIPAEKKKADEALKSGDVEKAILHEGMIWQLMVKTADVGIRAKDTLVTKIATKQSPAAARGATAFAEGGCNGCHVIGKVSSGPDLTGVLQRHENGEKWVSKFIMHPETMYDDAYVKGMIDYFNLKMPDQNMSEKETKDIIEYLKWIDENANLF
;
A
#
# COMPACT_ATOMS: atom_id res chain seq x y z
N MET A 1 -49.02 85.56 -21.89
CA MET A 1 -48.36 84.62 -20.96
C MET A 1 -47.25 83.91 -21.74
N LYS A 2 -46.01 84.22 -21.39
CA LYS A 2 -44.71 83.75 -21.92
C LYS A 2 -43.98 83.02 -20.77
N PRO A 3 -42.91 82.22 -20.98
CA PRO A 3 -42.30 81.83 -22.25
C PRO A 3 -42.05 80.31 -22.41
N VAL A 4 -41.93 79.92 -23.68
CA VAL A 4 -41.10 78.82 -24.15
C VAL A 4 -39.63 79.24 -24.04
N LEU A 5 -38.84 78.49 -23.26
CA LEU A 5 -37.38 78.38 -23.32
C LEU A 5 -37.10 76.89 -23.02
N SER A 6 -36.91 76.10 -24.08
CA SER A 6 -35.57 75.71 -24.56
C SER A 6 -34.91 74.79 -23.55
N LYS A 7 -34.99 73.45 -23.72
CA LYS A 7 -33.97 72.66 -24.46
C LYS A 7 -32.55 73.15 -24.15
N ILE A 8 -31.70 72.23 -23.66
CA ILE A 8 -30.35 72.40 -23.08
C ILE A 8 -30.39 72.52 -21.55
N SER A 9 -30.68 71.41 -20.86
CA SER A 9 -30.29 71.18 -19.45
C SER A 9 -30.47 69.71 -19.01
N SER A 10 -31.20 68.89 -19.78
CA SER A 10 -31.42 67.46 -19.46
C SER A 10 -30.56 66.48 -20.26
N LEU A 11 -29.66 66.95 -21.13
CA LEU A 11 -28.74 66.09 -21.92
C LEU A 11 -27.27 66.15 -21.47
N LEU A 12 -26.96 66.89 -20.41
CA LEU A 12 -25.58 67.08 -19.89
C LEU A 12 -25.38 66.61 -18.44
N LEU A 13 -26.43 66.08 -17.79
CA LEU A 13 -26.33 65.30 -16.54
C LEU A 13 -26.50 63.79 -16.76
N GLY A 14 -26.90 63.37 -17.97
CA GLY A 14 -26.99 61.95 -18.36
C GLY A 14 -25.73 61.40 -19.05
N THR A 15 -24.70 62.23 -19.25
CA THR A 15 -23.43 61.86 -19.92
C THR A 15 -22.19 62.07 -19.08
N THR A 16 -22.32 62.62 -17.86
CA THR A 16 -21.24 62.72 -16.85
C THR A 16 -21.46 61.80 -15.64
N LEU A 17 -22.59 61.09 -15.57
CA LEU A 17 -22.81 59.92 -14.70
C LEU A 17 -22.69 58.58 -15.45
N ALA A 18 -22.49 58.62 -16.78
CA ALA A 18 -22.24 57.44 -17.61
C ALA A 18 -20.74 57.21 -17.92
N VAL A 19 -19.83 58.04 -17.38
CA VAL A 19 -18.37 57.89 -17.55
C VAL A 19 -17.64 57.68 -16.21
N THR A 20 -18.34 57.75 -15.08
CA THR A 20 -17.78 57.49 -13.73
C THR A 20 -18.30 56.20 -13.08
N ALA A 21 -18.96 55.32 -13.85
CA ALA A 21 -19.29 53.96 -13.44
C ALA A 21 -18.72 52.88 -14.39
N ILE A 22 -17.68 53.21 -15.16
CA ILE A 22 -16.90 52.24 -15.98
C ILE A 22 -15.53 51.92 -15.33
N HIS A 23 -15.23 52.46 -14.14
CA HIS A 23 -13.93 52.27 -13.47
C HIS A 23 -14.02 51.80 -12.01
N ALA A 24 -15.09 51.09 -11.64
CA ALA A 24 -15.18 50.37 -10.36
C ALA A 24 -16.05 49.13 -10.58
N ALA A 25 -15.58 47.88 -10.55
CA ALA A 25 -14.29 47.35 -10.14
C ALA A 25 -14.00 46.11 -11.02
N ASP A 26 -12.91 46.12 -11.77
CA ASP A 26 -12.28 44.86 -12.17
C ASP A 26 -11.70 44.25 -10.89
N GLY A 27 -12.51 43.47 -10.16
CA GLY A 27 -12.04 42.73 -9.00
C GLY A 27 -10.90 41.79 -9.38
N GLU A 28 -10.07 41.39 -8.40
CA GLU A 28 -8.97 40.43 -8.59
C GLU A 28 -9.39 39.21 -9.45
N LEU A 29 -10.60 38.68 -9.26
CA LEU A 29 -11.13 37.58 -10.07
C LEU A 29 -11.26 37.93 -11.57
N SER A 30 -11.82 39.10 -11.91
CA SER A 30 -11.95 39.56 -13.30
C SER A 30 -10.58 39.69 -13.98
N LYS A 31 -9.60 40.23 -13.25
CA LYS A 31 -8.22 40.35 -13.71
C LYS A 31 -7.60 38.97 -13.98
N VAL A 32 -7.72 38.03 -13.05
CA VAL A 32 -7.19 36.65 -13.21
C VAL A 32 -7.87 35.94 -14.38
N MET A 33 -9.19 36.06 -14.52
CA MET A 33 -9.93 35.48 -15.65
C MET A 33 -9.42 36.03 -16.98
N LYS A 34 -9.23 37.35 -17.08
CA LYS A 34 -8.72 38.00 -18.29
C LYS A 34 -7.27 37.60 -18.60
N GLU A 35 -6.39 37.57 -17.59
CA GLU A 35 -4.98 37.19 -17.75
C GLU A 35 -4.81 35.74 -18.19
N ARG A 36 -5.69 34.84 -17.72
CA ARG A 36 -5.66 33.41 -18.05
C ARG A 36 -6.57 33.01 -19.22
N GLY A 37 -7.38 33.94 -19.74
CA GLY A 37 -8.36 33.66 -20.80
C GLY A 37 -9.51 32.75 -20.36
N LEU A 38 -9.92 32.79 -19.09
CA LEU A 38 -10.97 31.94 -18.52
C LEU A 38 -12.36 32.57 -18.72
N SER A 39 -13.34 31.71 -19.03
CA SER A 39 -14.76 32.05 -19.01
C SER A 39 -15.36 31.90 -17.61
N GLU A 40 -16.58 32.40 -17.39
CA GLU A 40 -17.29 32.23 -16.12
C GLU A 40 -17.55 30.76 -15.78
N ILE A 41 -17.88 29.94 -16.79
CA ILE A 41 -18.11 28.51 -16.59
C ILE A 41 -16.83 27.76 -16.20
N ASP A 42 -15.67 28.17 -16.72
CA ASP A 42 -14.38 27.60 -16.30
C ASP A 42 -14.12 27.86 -14.81
N VAL A 43 -14.46 29.07 -14.33
CA VAL A 43 -14.32 29.43 -12.91
C VAL A 43 -15.30 28.63 -12.04
N ILE A 44 -16.54 28.44 -12.50
CA ILE A 44 -17.53 27.62 -11.78
C ILE A 44 -17.06 26.16 -11.68
N ARG A 45 -16.60 25.56 -12.77
CA ARG A 45 -16.08 24.18 -12.80
C ARG A 45 -14.84 24.02 -11.95
N ALA A 46 -13.94 25.00 -11.98
CA ALA A 46 -12.80 25.05 -11.07
C ALA A 46 -13.25 25.12 -9.60
N ALA A 47 -14.24 25.95 -9.28
CA ALA A 47 -14.77 26.05 -7.91
C ALA A 47 -15.46 24.76 -7.43
N LYS A 48 -16.13 24.01 -8.33
CA LYS A 48 -16.75 22.71 -8.00
C LYS A 48 -15.73 21.61 -7.67
N THR A 49 -14.52 21.70 -8.21
CA THR A 49 -13.44 20.70 -8.04
C THR A 49 -12.35 21.17 -7.07
N TYR A 50 -12.33 22.44 -6.70
CA TYR A 50 -11.33 22.99 -5.80
C TYR A 50 -11.63 22.66 -4.32
N ASN A 51 -10.75 21.89 -3.70
CA ASN A 51 -10.68 21.74 -2.25
C ASN A 51 -9.53 22.59 -1.70
N PRO A 52 -9.78 23.59 -0.84
CA PRO A 52 -8.72 24.39 -0.25
C PRO A 52 -7.85 23.56 0.71
N THR A 53 -6.69 24.09 1.08
CA THR A 53 -5.74 23.44 2.00
C THR A 53 -6.45 22.93 3.26
N GLY A 54 -6.21 21.65 3.59
CA GLY A 54 -6.81 20.97 4.75
C GLY A 54 -8.21 20.40 4.51
N VAL A 55 -8.89 20.73 3.41
CA VAL A 55 -10.19 20.14 3.07
C VAL A 55 -9.99 18.79 2.39
N LYS A 56 -10.62 17.77 2.96
CA LYS A 56 -10.59 16.38 2.48
C LYS A 56 -11.68 16.15 1.44
N ASP A 57 -11.39 15.26 0.51
CA ASP A 57 -12.32 14.80 -0.51
C ASP A 57 -13.49 14.00 0.08
N LYS A 58 -14.67 14.09 -0.56
CA LYS A 58 -15.90 13.39 -0.11
C LYS A 58 -15.83 11.90 -0.44
N TYR A 59 -15.19 11.56 -1.55
CA TYR A 59 -15.02 10.19 -2.02
C TYR A 59 -13.55 9.88 -2.26
N VAL A 60 -13.22 8.60 -2.13
CA VAL A 60 -11.93 8.02 -2.54
C VAL A 60 -12.20 7.03 -3.67
N VAL A 61 -11.37 7.09 -4.70
CA VAL A 61 -11.45 6.21 -5.87
C VAL A 61 -10.24 5.30 -5.91
N PHE A 62 -10.49 4.02 -6.16
CA PHE A 62 -9.49 2.99 -6.43
C PHE A 62 -9.57 2.64 -7.91
N SER A 63 -8.57 3.06 -8.68
CA SER A 63 -8.46 2.80 -10.10
C SER A 63 -7.40 1.73 -10.36
N SER A 64 -7.63 0.86 -11.34
CA SER A 64 -6.55 0.02 -11.86
C SER A 64 -5.42 0.91 -12.37
N GLY A 65 -4.17 0.43 -12.31
CA GLY A 65 -3.01 1.03 -12.95
C GLY A 65 -2.72 0.45 -14.34
N GLY A 66 -3.60 -0.40 -14.86
CA GLY A 66 -3.36 -1.15 -16.10
C GLY A 66 -2.06 -1.95 -16.03
N GLN A 67 -1.27 -1.81 -17.08
CA GLN A 67 -0.01 -2.51 -17.34
C GLN A 67 1.13 -2.13 -16.38
N SER A 68 0.92 -1.15 -15.51
CA SER A 68 1.87 -0.84 -14.44
C SER A 68 1.84 -1.92 -13.35
N GLY A 69 0.68 -2.51 -13.10
CA GLY A 69 0.48 -3.55 -12.09
C GLY A 69 0.14 -3.03 -10.69
N GLN A 70 0.00 -1.72 -10.49
CA GLN A 70 -0.42 -1.07 -9.24
C GLN A 70 -1.92 -0.74 -9.21
N VAL A 71 -2.41 -0.25 -8.07
CA VAL A 71 -3.70 0.45 -7.93
C VAL A 71 -3.44 1.94 -7.67
N ILE A 72 -4.17 2.82 -8.35
CA ILE A 72 -4.09 4.28 -8.19
C ILE A 72 -5.23 4.73 -7.27
N VAL A 73 -4.91 5.50 -6.23
CA VAL A 73 -5.88 6.05 -5.27
C VAL A 73 -5.96 7.56 -5.43
N TYR A 74 -7.14 8.12 -5.64
CA TYR A 74 -7.34 9.57 -5.76
C TYR A 74 -8.66 10.04 -5.13
N GLY A 75 -8.72 11.32 -4.76
CA GLY A 75 -9.88 11.94 -4.14
C GLY A 75 -10.85 12.57 -5.14
N VAL A 76 -12.14 12.61 -4.81
CA VAL A 76 -13.20 13.32 -5.57
C VAL A 76 -13.94 14.28 -4.63
N PRO A 77 -14.17 15.55 -5.04
CA PRO A 77 -14.12 16.07 -6.41
C PRO A 77 -12.76 16.65 -6.85
N SER A 78 -11.72 16.64 -6.01
CA SER A 78 -10.46 17.31 -6.37
C SER A 78 -9.64 16.63 -7.46
N MET A 79 -9.89 15.35 -7.71
CA MET A 79 -9.14 14.52 -8.67
C MET A 79 -7.63 14.48 -8.37
N ARG A 80 -7.24 14.67 -7.10
CA ARG A 80 -5.83 14.60 -6.69
C ARG A 80 -5.46 13.15 -6.38
N ILE A 81 -4.37 12.67 -6.98
CA ILE A 81 -3.76 11.38 -6.62
C ILE A 81 -3.24 11.48 -5.18
N LEU A 82 -3.65 10.50 -4.36
CA LEU A 82 -3.33 10.42 -2.95
C LEU A 82 -2.28 9.33 -2.66
N LYS A 83 -2.35 8.20 -3.38
CA LYS A 83 -1.47 7.05 -3.17
C LYS A 83 -1.42 6.14 -4.40
N TYR A 84 -0.31 5.46 -4.61
CA TYR A 84 -0.26 4.23 -5.40
C TYR A 84 -0.17 3.05 -4.44
N ILE A 85 -0.84 1.94 -4.71
CA ILE A 85 -0.69 0.72 -3.91
C ILE A 85 0.07 -0.30 -4.76
N ALA A 86 1.19 -0.78 -4.23
CA ALA A 86 1.97 -1.84 -4.86
C ALA A 86 1.20 -3.17 -4.84
N VAL A 87 1.13 -3.86 -5.98
CA VAL A 87 0.41 -5.14 -6.09
C VAL A 87 1.23 -6.19 -6.84
N PHE A 88 1.27 -6.13 -8.17
CA PHE A 88 1.85 -7.19 -9.01
C PHE A 88 3.27 -6.89 -9.52
N THR A 89 3.74 -5.68 -9.26
CA THR A 89 5.03 -5.15 -9.70
C THR A 89 5.78 -4.65 -8.46
N PRO A 90 7.10 -4.86 -8.35
CA PRO A 90 7.91 -4.20 -7.33
C PRO A 90 7.73 -2.69 -7.37
N GLU A 91 7.55 -2.06 -6.21
CA GLU A 91 7.35 -0.61 -6.07
C GLU A 91 8.44 -0.07 -5.16
N PRO A 92 9.53 0.46 -5.74
CA PRO A 92 10.72 0.81 -4.96
C PRO A 92 10.44 1.93 -3.97
N TRP A 93 9.53 2.87 -4.20
CA TRP A 93 9.26 3.89 -3.17
C TRP A 93 8.65 3.28 -1.89
N GLN A 94 7.86 2.21 -2.02
CA GLN A 94 7.22 1.53 -0.89
C GLN A 94 8.07 0.40 -0.30
N GLY A 95 9.27 0.15 -0.83
CA GLY A 95 10.06 -1.05 -0.50
C GLY A 95 9.42 -2.39 -0.95
N TYR A 96 8.26 -2.36 -1.60
CA TYR A 96 7.50 -3.55 -1.94
C TYR A 96 8.19 -4.38 -3.02
N GLY A 97 8.40 -5.66 -2.74
CA GLY A 97 9.15 -6.58 -3.59
C GLY A 97 10.66 -6.61 -3.32
N TYR A 98 11.15 -5.85 -2.33
CA TYR A 98 12.57 -5.79 -1.96
C TYR A 98 12.80 -6.30 -0.54
N ASP A 99 11.96 -5.91 0.43
CA ASP A 99 11.99 -6.52 1.76
C ASP A 99 11.47 -7.97 1.71
N LYS A 100 11.87 -8.79 2.68
CA LYS A 100 11.60 -10.22 2.72
C LYS A 100 10.10 -10.54 2.72
N ASP A 101 9.30 -9.77 3.45
CA ASP A 101 7.89 -10.07 3.65
C ASP A 101 7.06 -9.63 2.45
N SER A 102 7.31 -8.44 1.89
CA SER A 102 6.65 -7.98 0.66
C SER A 102 7.06 -8.82 -0.55
N LEU A 103 8.34 -9.20 -0.66
CA LEU A 103 8.79 -10.12 -1.70
C LEU A 103 8.10 -11.48 -1.56
N ALA A 104 7.92 -11.99 -0.33
CA ALA A 104 7.17 -13.21 -0.10
C ALA A 104 5.71 -13.10 -0.58
N ILE A 105 5.04 -11.95 -0.36
CA ILE A 105 3.70 -11.69 -0.92
C ILE A 105 3.75 -11.69 -2.46
N LEU A 106 4.66 -10.94 -3.07
CA LEU A 106 4.81 -10.88 -4.53
C LEU A 106 5.05 -12.27 -5.14
N ARG A 107 5.86 -13.10 -4.48
CA ARG A 107 6.20 -14.47 -4.90
C ARG A 107 5.05 -15.46 -4.75
N GLN A 108 4.00 -15.15 -3.98
CA GLN A 108 2.75 -15.93 -4.03
C GLN A 108 2.14 -15.89 -5.44
N GLY A 109 2.36 -14.79 -6.17
CA GLY A 109 1.94 -14.60 -7.55
C GLY A 109 2.81 -15.27 -8.61
N ASN A 110 3.75 -16.14 -8.22
CA ASN A 110 4.53 -16.90 -9.18
C ASN A 110 3.65 -17.90 -9.94
N VAL A 111 3.80 -17.95 -11.26
CA VAL A 111 3.00 -18.83 -12.12
C VAL A 111 3.89 -19.95 -12.63
N ARG A 112 3.50 -21.20 -12.34
CA ARG A 112 4.21 -22.41 -12.79
C ARG A 112 5.71 -22.41 -12.44
N GLY A 113 6.06 -21.93 -11.24
CA GLY A 113 7.44 -21.86 -10.75
C GLY A 113 8.27 -20.72 -11.36
N LYS A 114 7.68 -19.84 -12.17
CA LYS A 114 8.35 -18.65 -12.70
C LYS A 114 8.03 -17.43 -11.85
N GLU A 115 9.05 -16.61 -11.64
CA GLU A 115 8.91 -15.30 -11.04
C GLU A 115 8.24 -14.32 -12.00
N ILE A 116 7.22 -13.62 -11.50
CA ILE A 116 6.44 -12.65 -12.26
C ILE A 116 6.53 -11.30 -11.55
N ASN A 117 7.12 -10.31 -12.22
CA ASN A 117 7.44 -8.99 -11.65
C ASN A 117 6.71 -7.84 -12.37
N TRP A 118 5.72 -8.14 -13.20
CA TRP A 118 4.84 -7.16 -13.82
C TRP A 118 3.41 -7.68 -13.79
N GLY A 119 2.42 -6.81 -14.01
CA GLY A 119 1.02 -7.21 -14.10
C GLY A 119 0.18 -6.20 -14.86
N ASP A 120 -1.01 -6.62 -15.23
CA ASP A 120 -1.98 -5.83 -15.98
C ASP A 120 -3.30 -5.77 -15.21
N THR A 121 -3.37 -4.81 -14.27
CA THR A 121 -4.52 -4.65 -13.37
C THR A 121 -5.75 -4.17 -14.12
N HIS A 122 -6.90 -4.83 -13.92
CA HIS A 122 -8.11 -4.48 -14.65
C HIS A 122 -9.26 -3.98 -13.78
N HIS A 123 -9.90 -4.85 -12.97
CA HIS A 123 -11.12 -4.50 -12.26
C HIS A 123 -10.93 -4.54 -10.74
N PRO A 124 -10.71 -3.36 -10.11
CA PRO A 124 -10.77 -3.26 -8.67
C PRO A 124 -12.22 -3.46 -8.21
N ALA A 125 -12.41 -4.17 -7.10
CA ALA A 125 -13.71 -4.33 -6.45
C ALA A 125 -13.58 -4.28 -4.93
N LEU A 126 -14.50 -3.59 -4.29
CA LEU A 126 -14.54 -3.43 -2.84
C LEU A 126 -15.40 -4.53 -2.21
N SER A 127 -15.05 -4.95 -0.99
CA SER A 127 -15.90 -5.87 -0.23
C SER A 127 -17.25 -5.25 0.12
N GLU A 128 -18.25 -6.13 0.27
CA GLU A 128 -19.64 -5.76 0.43
C GLU A 128 -20.30 -6.51 1.61
N ILE A 129 -21.19 -5.81 2.30
CA ILE A 129 -22.18 -6.36 3.23
C ILE A 129 -23.56 -5.88 2.76
N ASP A 130 -24.49 -6.81 2.53
CA ASP A 130 -25.82 -6.54 1.96
C ASP A 130 -25.79 -5.71 0.67
N GLY A 131 -24.77 -5.95 -0.16
CA GLY A 131 -24.57 -5.27 -1.44
C GLY A 131 -23.98 -3.86 -1.34
N LYS A 132 -23.52 -3.45 -0.15
CA LYS A 132 -22.97 -2.10 0.11
C LYS A 132 -21.51 -2.21 0.50
N TYR A 133 -20.69 -1.31 -0.03
CA TYR A 133 -19.27 -1.27 0.35
C TYR A 133 -19.09 -1.03 1.84
N ASP A 134 -18.21 -1.82 2.44
CA ASP A 134 -17.86 -1.77 3.87
C ASP A 134 -16.51 -1.10 4.16
N GLY A 135 -15.74 -0.78 3.11
CA GLY A 135 -14.47 -0.07 3.22
C GLY A 135 -13.31 -0.91 3.79
N LYS A 136 -13.41 -2.25 3.80
CA LYS A 136 -12.38 -3.11 4.43
C LYS A 136 -11.38 -3.70 3.45
N TRP A 137 -11.85 -4.34 2.39
CA TRP A 137 -11.00 -5.09 1.46
C TRP A 137 -11.18 -4.58 0.04
N LEU A 138 -10.08 -4.61 -0.71
CA LEU A 138 -10.10 -4.42 -2.15
C LEU A 138 -9.52 -5.67 -2.82
N ALA A 139 -10.20 -6.18 -3.84
CA ALA A 139 -9.67 -7.21 -4.72
C ALA A 139 -9.33 -6.60 -6.09
N ILE A 140 -8.27 -7.09 -6.73
CA ILE A 140 -7.87 -6.68 -8.08
C ILE A 140 -7.27 -7.87 -8.84
N ASN A 141 -7.64 -8.03 -10.10
CA ASN A 141 -7.10 -9.08 -10.97
C ASN A 141 -5.89 -8.60 -11.79
N ASP A 142 -5.02 -9.54 -12.17
CA ASP A 142 -4.02 -9.39 -13.23
C ASP A 142 -4.44 -10.20 -14.47
N LYS A 143 -4.72 -9.50 -15.57
CA LYS A 143 -5.11 -10.12 -16.85
C LYS A 143 -3.98 -10.90 -17.50
N ALA A 144 -2.77 -10.36 -17.47
CA ALA A 144 -1.63 -10.87 -18.22
C ALA A 144 -1.15 -12.20 -17.64
N ASN A 145 -1.17 -12.32 -16.31
CA ASN A 145 -0.85 -13.55 -15.60
C ASN A 145 -2.02 -13.80 -14.64
N PRO A 146 -2.91 -14.75 -14.91
CA PRO A 146 -4.20 -14.83 -14.23
C PRO A 146 -4.02 -15.02 -12.71
N ARG A 147 -4.12 -13.91 -11.98
CA ARG A 147 -3.91 -13.77 -10.54
C ARG A 147 -4.95 -12.83 -9.97
N ILE A 148 -5.27 -13.00 -8.69
CA ILE A 148 -6.04 -12.04 -7.90
C ILE A 148 -5.22 -11.64 -6.69
N ALA A 149 -5.18 -10.35 -6.40
CA ALA A 149 -4.65 -9.82 -5.17
C ALA A 149 -5.78 -9.37 -4.24
N VAL A 150 -5.53 -9.48 -2.93
CA VAL A 150 -6.38 -8.90 -1.86
C VAL A 150 -5.57 -7.87 -1.11
N LEU A 151 -6.13 -6.67 -0.98
CA LEU A 151 -5.57 -5.53 -0.29
C LEU A 151 -6.42 -5.23 0.96
N ASP A 152 -5.76 -4.82 2.03
CA ASP A 152 -6.38 -4.31 3.25
C ASP A 152 -6.46 -2.78 3.18
N LEU A 153 -7.63 -2.21 3.41
CA LEU A 153 -7.85 -0.76 3.36
C LEU A 153 -7.66 -0.09 4.73
N GLU A 154 -7.37 -0.85 5.79
CA GLU A 154 -6.90 -0.27 7.06
C GLU A 154 -5.47 0.27 6.93
N ASP A 155 -4.64 -0.27 6.04
CA ASP A 155 -3.27 0.21 5.81
C ASP A 155 -2.88 0.40 4.34
N PHE A 156 -3.79 0.09 3.41
CA PHE A 156 -3.62 0.26 1.97
C PHE A 156 -2.47 -0.58 1.42
N GLU A 157 -2.36 -1.84 1.87
CA GLU A 157 -1.33 -2.76 1.38
C GLU A 157 -1.89 -4.07 0.83
N THR A 158 -1.14 -4.65 -0.12
CA THR A 158 -1.38 -6.01 -0.63
C THR A 158 -1.02 -7.06 0.41
N LYS A 159 -1.97 -7.93 0.72
CA LYS A 159 -1.84 -8.95 1.77
C LYS A 159 -1.80 -10.39 1.26
N GLN A 160 -2.26 -10.61 0.03
CA GLN A 160 -2.29 -11.93 -0.59
C GLN A 160 -2.31 -11.79 -2.11
N ILE A 161 -1.60 -12.66 -2.81
CA ILE A 161 -1.78 -12.88 -4.25
C ILE A 161 -2.07 -14.37 -4.47
N VAL A 162 -3.08 -14.68 -5.28
CA VAL A 162 -3.47 -16.05 -5.62
C VAL A 162 -3.44 -16.20 -7.14
N PRO A 163 -2.52 -17.01 -7.70
CA PRO A 163 -2.55 -17.38 -9.10
C PRO A 163 -3.67 -18.37 -9.36
N ASN A 164 -4.41 -18.16 -10.46
CA ASN A 164 -5.39 -19.12 -10.92
C ASN A 164 -4.66 -20.33 -11.52
N PRO A 165 -4.91 -21.56 -11.02
CA PRO A 165 -4.18 -22.75 -11.44
C PRO A 165 -4.62 -23.29 -12.81
N VAL A 166 -5.75 -22.85 -13.36
CA VAL A 166 -6.35 -23.42 -14.58
C VAL A 166 -6.40 -22.43 -15.73
N PHE A 167 -6.73 -21.16 -15.47
CA PHE A 167 -6.76 -20.13 -16.49
C PHE A 167 -5.37 -19.75 -16.98
N LYS A 168 -5.30 -19.24 -18.21
CA LYS A 168 -4.06 -18.70 -18.83
C LYS A 168 -4.15 -17.19 -19.09
N SER A 169 -5.35 -16.64 -19.00
CA SER A 169 -5.66 -15.22 -19.00
C SER A 169 -6.99 -15.04 -18.24
N ASN A 170 -7.12 -13.97 -17.47
CA ASN A 170 -8.39 -13.57 -16.84
C ASN A 170 -8.80 -12.18 -17.33
N HIS A 171 -10.07 -11.82 -17.16
CA HIS A 171 -10.53 -10.45 -17.40
C HIS A 171 -11.70 -10.09 -16.51
N GLY A 172 -12.90 -10.67 -16.74
CA GLY A 172 -14.11 -10.36 -15.98
C GLY A 172 -14.07 -10.77 -14.52
N GLY A 173 -13.48 -9.92 -13.69
CA GLY A 173 -13.20 -10.12 -12.27
C GLY A 173 -12.23 -9.02 -11.82
N ALA A 174 -12.08 -8.71 -10.54
CA ALA A 174 -12.34 -9.53 -9.35
C ALA A 174 -13.59 -9.08 -8.56
N PHE A 175 -14.81 -9.42 -9.00
CA PHE A 175 -16.05 -8.89 -8.41
C PHE A 175 -16.51 -9.67 -7.17
N PHE A 176 -16.78 -8.98 -6.06
CA PHE A 176 -17.34 -9.61 -4.86
C PHE A 176 -18.82 -9.98 -5.04
N THR A 177 -19.25 -11.07 -4.38
CA THR A 177 -20.68 -11.28 -4.13
C THR A 177 -21.19 -10.31 -3.04
N PRO A 178 -22.50 -10.06 -2.91
CA PRO A 178 -23.03 -8.98 -2.05
C PRO A 178 -22.71 -9.05 -0.55
N ASN A 179 -22.18 -10.18 -0.08
CA ASN A 179 -21.74 -10.38 1.31
C ASN A 179 -20.27 -10.82 1.39
N SER A 180 -19.51 -10.55 0.33
CA SER A 180 -18.12 -10.98 0.13
C SER A 180 -17.88 -12.45 0.45
N GLU A 181 -18.82 -13.32 0.07
CA GLU A 181 -18.67 -14.76 0.30
C GLU A 181 -17.74 -15.40 -0.72
N TYR A 182 -17.72 -14.84 -1.93
CA TYR A 182 -16.88 -15.23 -3.04
C TYR A 182 -16.43 -14.01 -3.83
N ILE A 183 -15.34 -14.18 -4.59
CA ILE A 183 -14.88 -13.27 -5.64
C ILE A 183 -15.02 -14.00 -6.98
N ILE A 184 -15.60 -13.34 -7.97
CA ILE A 184 -15.83 -13.85 -9.33
C ILE A 184 -14.63 -13.46 -10.21
N GLU A 185 -14.08 -14.43 -10.93
CA GLU A 185 -13.03 -14.24 -11.92
C GLU A 185 -13.32 -15.08 -13.17
N ALA A 186 -13.46 -14.44 -14.32
CA ALA A 186 -13.69 -15.09 -15.61
C ALA A 186 -12.41 -15.17 -16.45
N SER A 187 -12.24 -16.25 -17.21
CA SER A 187 -11.17 -16.37 -18.21
C SER A 187 -11.47 -15.50 -19.42
N GLN A 188 -10.50 -14.72 -19.94
CA GLN A 188 -10.79 -13.96 -21.16
C GLN A 188 -10.70 -14.83 -22.40
N TYR A 189 -9.57 -15.48 -22.59
CA TYR A 189 -9.30 -16.31 -23.76
C TYR A 189 -9.36 -17.77 -23.36
N ALA A 190 -10.09 -18.57 -24.13
CA ALA A 190 -10.19 -19.99 -23.85
C ALA A 190 -8.80 -20.64 -24.02
N ALA A 191 -8.48 -21.55 -23.10
CA ALA A 191 -7.24 -22.30 -23.11
C ALA A 191 -7.47 -23.68 -22.46
N PRO A 192 -6.61 -24.67 -22.71
CA PRO A 192 -6.64 -25.91 -21.94
C PRO A 192 -6.41 -25.62 -20.46
N TYR A 193 -7.23 -26.22 -19.60
CA TYR A 193 -7.09 -26.05 -18.14
C TYR A 193 -5.85 -26.72 -17.56
N ASP A 194 -5.37 -27.79 -18.19
CA ASP A 194 -4.10 -28.39 -17.80
C ASP A 194 -2.90 -27.52 -18.25
N ASN A 195 -1.68 -28.02 -18.04
CA ASN A 195 -0.45 -27.32 -18.41
C ASN A 195 0.27 -27.99 -19.59
N ASN A 196 -0.43 -28.86 -20.31
CA ASN A 196 0.11 -29.61 -21.44
C ASN A 196 -0.06 -28.82 -22.74
N TYR A 197 0.65 -29.27 -23.76
CA TYR A 197 0.43 -28.83 -25.13
C TYR A 197 -0.84 -29.47 -25.70
N HIS A 198 -1.64 -28.68 -26.41
CA HIS A 198 -2.79 -29.11 -27.20
C HIS A 198 -2.72 -28.44 -28.58
N SER A 199 -3.17 -29.12 -29.63
CA SER A 199 -3.22 -28.52 -30.97
C SER A 199 -4.32 -27.48 -31.03
N ILE A 200 -4.13 -26.41 -31.81
CA ILE A 200 -5.20 -25.45 -32.08
C ILE A 200 -6.35 -26.08 -32.88
N ASP A 201 -6.09 -27.18 -33.61
CA ASP A 201 -7.12 -27.97 -34.29
C ASP A 201 -8.12 -28.60 -33.30
N ASP A 202 -7.67 -28.83 -32.06
CA ASP A 202 -8.48 -29.41 -30.97
C ASP A 202 -9.21 -28.33 -30.16
N TYR A 203 -9.32 -27.08 -30.66
CA TYR A 203 -9.87 -25.95 -29.91
C TYR A 203 -11.26 -26.26 -29.31
N LYS A 204 -12.16 -26.84 -30.10
CA LYS A 204 -13.51 -27.20 -29.63
C LYS A 204 -13.50 -28.30 -28.56
N GLU A 205 -12.54 -29.21 -28.64
CA GLU A 205 -12.51 -30.41 -27.82
C GLU A 205 -11.74 -30.21 -26.50
N SER A 206 -10.63 -29.46 -26.53
CA SER A 206 -9.66 -29.38 -25.42
C SER A 206 -9.57 -28.00 -24.74
N TYR A 207 -9.93 -26.91 -25.43
CA TYR A 207 -9.87 -25.56 -24.85
C TYR A 207 -11.17 -25.27 -24.10
N ARG A 208 -11.10 -24.51 -23.01
CA ARG A 208 -12.28 -24.12 -22.23
C ARG A 208 -12.18 -22.69 -21.76
N GLY A 209 -13.32 -22.00 -21.77
CA GLY A 209 -13.54 -20.79 -20.98
C GLY A 209 -14.04 -21.17 -19.59
N GLY A 210 -14.33 -20.22 -18.71
CA GLY A 210 -14.89 -20.51 -17.40
C GLY A 210 -14.95 -19.33 -16.44
N VAL A 211 -15.55 -19.60 -15.28
CA VAL A 211 -15.62 -18.66 -14.15
C VAL A 211 -15.14 -19.36 -12.89
N THR A 212 -14.13 -18.79 -12.24
CA THR A 212 -13.66 -19.22 -10.93
C THR A 212 -14.38 -18.43 -9.84
N MET A 213 -14.96 -19.16 -8.89
CA MET A 213 -15.56 -18.64 -7.67
C MET A 213 -14.55 -18.81 -6.53
N TRP A 214 -13.82 -17.74 -6.21
CA TRP A 214 -12.84 -17.74 -5.13
C TRP A 214 -13.53 -17.59 -3.79
N LYS A 215 -13.49 -18.61 -2.94
CA LYS A 215 -14.04 -18.50 -1.59
C LYS A 215 -13.28 -17.44 -0.82
N PHE A 216 -14.00 -16.47 -0.27
CA PHE A 216 -13.40 -15.41 0.54
C PHE A 216 -13.82 -15.53 2.00
N ASP A 217 -12.88 -15.31 2.90
CA ASP A 217 -13.14 -15.17 4.32
C ASP A 217 -13.01 -13.70 4.72
N HIS A 218 -14.16 -13.05 4.78
CA HIS A 218 -14.28 -11.62 5.04
C HIS A 218 -13.74 -11.21 6.42
N LYS A 219 -13.70 -12.11 7.41
CA LYS A 219 -13.22 -11.77 8.76
C LYS A 219 -11.70 -11.62 8.80
N ILE A 220 -10.99 -12.43 8.00
CA ILE A 220 -9.52 -12.43 7.94
C ILE A 220 -8.98 -11.70 6.70
N GLY A 221 -9.84 -11.40 5.73
CA GLY A 221 -9.47 -10.75 4.48
C GLY A 221 -8.61 -11.62 3.57
N ARG A 222 -8.94 -12.90 3.41
CA ARG A 222 -8.15 -13.83 2.57
C ARG A 222 -9.03 -14.73 1.71
N ILE A 223 -8.56 -14.99 0.49
CA ILE A 223 -9.05 -16.06 -0.36
C ILE A 223 -8.65 -17.41 0.26
N LYS A 224 -9.55 -18.38 0.18
CA LYS A 224 -9.36 -19.79 0.56
C LYS A 224 -9.31 -20.65 -0.71
N PRO A 225 -8.13 -20.85 -1.34
CA PRO A 225 -8.03 -21.56 -2.62
C PRO A 225 -8.62 -22.97 -2.59
N LYS A 226 -8.48 -23.70 -1.47
CA LYS A 226 -8.98 -25.07 -1.31
C LYS A 226 -10.51 -25.18 -1.30
N ASP A 227 -11.19 -24.10 -0.92
CA ASP A 227 -12.65 -24.03 -0.86
C ASP A 227 -13.24 -23.32 -2.10
N SER A 228 -12.38 -22.97 -3.05
CA SER A 228 -12.74 -22.30 -4.31
C SER A 228 -12.96 -23.34 -5.40
N TYR A 229 -13.71 -22.99 -6.45
CA TYR A 229 -13.97 -23.89 -7.58
C TYR A 229 -14.14 -23.12 -8.88
N THR A 230 -13.94 -23.80 -10.01
CA THR A 230 -14.20 -23.25 -11.35
C THR A 230 -15.46 -23.88 -11.94
N ILE A 231 -16.33 -23.07 -12.52
CA ILE A 231 -17.45 -23.48 -13.36
C ILE A 231 -16.91 -23.58 -14.78
N GLU A 232 -16.87 -24.80 -15.32
CA GLU A 232 -16.46 -25.01 -16.72
C GLU A 232 -17.46 -24.38 -17.67
N MET A 233 -16.95 -23.68 -18.69
CA MET A 233 -17.75 -23.11 -19.78
C MET A 233 -17.19 -23.54 -21.14
N PRO A 234 -17.96 -23.42 -22.22
CA PRO A 234 -17.47 -23.68 -23.57
C PRO A 234 -16.23 -22.82 -23.91
N PRO A 235 -15.47 -23.15 -24.96
CA PRO A 235 -14.33 -22.35 -25.43
C PRO A 235 -14.75 -21.02 -26.10
N TYR A 236 -15.73 -20.34 -25.52
CA TYR A 236 -16.03 -18.95 -25.79
C TYR A 236 -15.07 -18.07 -24.97
N HIS A 237 -14.90 -16.84 -25.41
CA HIS A 237 -14.10 -15.87 -24.68
C HIS A 237 -15.00 -15.11 -23.70
N GLN A 238 -14.83 -15.27 -22.39
CA GLN A 238 -15.65 -14.51 -21.43
C GLN A 238 -15.12 -13.08 -21.34
N ASP A 239 -16.01 -12.11 -21.10
CA ASP A 239 -15.63 -10.70 -21.00
C ASP A 239 -15.85 -10.17 -19.58
N LEU A 240 -16.96 -9.52 -19.28
CA LEU A 240 -17.26 -8.98 -17.94
C LEU A 240 -18.21 -9.87 -17.17
N SER A 241 -18.15 -9.71 -15.84
CA SER A 241 -19.02 -10.40 -14.90
C SER A 241 -19.62 -9.43 -13.89
N ASP A 242 -20.79 -9.76 -13.35
CA ASP A 242 -21.32 -9.14 -12.14
C ASP A 242 -22.10 -10.17 -11.31
N ALA A 243 -22.08 -9.99 -9.99
CA ALA A 243 -22.81 -10.82 -9.06
C ALA A 243 -24.26 -10.33 -8.94
N GLY A 244 -25.20 -11.27 -8.90
CA GLY A 244 -26.59 -10.97 -8.59
C GLY A 244 -26.75 -10.35 -7.19
N LYS A 245 -27.58 -9.31 -7.12
CA LYS A 245 -27.92 -8.54 -5.91
C LYS A 245 -29.41 -8.73 -5.60
N GLY A 246 -29.87 -8.40 -4.39
CA GLY A 246 -31.31 -8.39 -4.06
C GLY A 246 -32.11 -9.58 -4.64
N ALA A 247 -32.97 -9.31 -5.63
CA ALA A 247 -33.83 -10.31 -6.28
C ALA A 247 -33.06 -11.44 -7.01
N SER A 248 -31.83 -11.19 -7.48
CA SER A 248 -30.96 -12.15 -8.17
C SER A 248 -29.83 -12.71 -7.30
N TYR A 249 -29.83 -12.43 -5.99
CA TYR A 249 -28.80 -12.95 -5.09
C TYR A 249 -28.67 -14.49 -5.17
N GLY A 250 -27.43 -14.96 -5.25
CA GLY A 250 -27.08 -16.36 -5.47
C GLY A 250 -26.84 -16.73 -6.94
N TRP A 251 -27.08 -15.79 -7.87
CA TRP A 251 -26.77 -15.92 -9.29
C TRP A 251 -25.61 -15.02 -9.70
N GLY A 252 -24.97 -15.34 -10.81
CA GLY A 252 -23.93 -14.55 -11.45
C GLY A 252 -24.16 -14.50 -12.96
N PHE A 253 -23.65 -13.44 -13.58
CA PHE A 253 -23.85 -13.13 -14.98
C PHE A 253 -22.49 -12.83 -15.60
N THR A 254 -22.14 -13.56 -16.66
CA THR A 254 -20.87 -13.38 -17.37
C THR A 254 -21.12 -13.44 -18.87
N ASN A 255 -20.88 -12.34 -19.59
CA ASN A 255 -21.06 -12.34 -21.03
C ASN A 255 -19.82 -12.92 -21.75
N SER A 256 -19.96 -13.13 -23.04
CA SER A 256 -18.92 -13.70 -23.88
C SER A 256 -18.92 -13.11 -25.28
N PHE A 257 -17.78 -13.26 -25.94
CA PHE A 257 -17.59 -13.04 -27.37
C PHE A 257 -16.85 -14.25 -27.97
N ASN A 258 -16.67 -14.25 -29.28
CA ASN A 258 -16.07 -15.38 -29.99
C ASN A 258 -16.85 -16.70 -29.75
N THR A 259 -18.18 -16.62 -29.73
CA THR A 259 -19.03 -17.83 -29.70
C THR A 259 -18.91 -18.64 -31.01
N GLU A 260 -18.36 -18.03 -32.05
CA GLU A 260 -17.87 -18.64 -33.28
C GLU A 260 -16.78 -19.68 -33.04
N MET A 261 -16.07 -19.60 -31.90
CA MET A 261 -14.88 -20.40 -31.59
C MET A 261 -13.80 -20.28 -32.68
N TYR A 262 -13.62 -19.06 -33.19
CA TYR A 262 -12.65 -18.74 -34.22
C TYR A 262 -11.27 -18.52 -33.62
N THR A 263 -10.22 -19.02 -34.28
CA THR A 263 -8.84 -19.03 -33.77
C THR A 263 -7.84 -18.29 -34.67
N GLY A 264 -8.29 -17.68 -35.78
CA GLY A 264 -7.42 -16.92 -36.67
C GLY A 264 -6.67 -17.76 -37.71
N GLY A 265 -5.45 -17.35 -38.03
CA GLY A 265 -4.59 -17.98 -39.05
C GLY A 265 -4.34 -17.09 -40.27
N ILE A 266 -4.06 -15.80 -40.07
CA ILE A 266 -3.82 -14.85 -41.18
C ILE A 266 -2.59 -15.25 -42.02
N GLU A 267 -1.59 -15.85 -41.38
CA GLU A 267 -0.37 -16.37 -41.98
C GLU A 267 -0.60 -17.57 -42.90
N ILE A 268 -1.73 -18.27 -42.73
CA ILE A 268 -2.19 -19.35 -43.62
C ILE A 268 -3.37 -18.94 -44.50
N GLY A 269 -3.68 -17.63 -44.55
CA GLY A 269 -4.69 -17.05 -45.44
C GLY A 269 -6.12 -16.96 -44.89
N ASN A 270 -6.33 -17.25 -43.60
CA ASN A 270 -7.63 -17.05 -42.96
C ASN A 270 -7.90 -15.55 -42.66
N PRO A 271 -9.17 -15.13 -42.49
CA PRO A 271 -9.49 -13.80 -41.97
C PRO A 271 -8.80 -13.49 -40.64
N PRO A 272 -8.52 -12.22 -40.34
CA PRO A 272 -7.98 -11.82 -39.04
C PRO A 272 -8.99 -12.08 -37.90
N ASN A 273 -8.50 -12.15 -36.67
CA ASN A 273 -9.28 -12.58 -35.51
C ASN A 273 -10.53 -11.72 -35.31
N GLU A 274 -10.41 -10.39 -35.35
CA GLU A 274 -11.53 -9.47 -35.13
C GLU A 274 -12.67 -9.69 -36.12
N ALA A 275 -12.36 -10.03 -37.37
CA ALA A 275 -13.37 -10.32 -38.39
C ALA A 275 -14.02 -11.69 -38.18
N GLY A 276 -13.25 -12.71 -37.81
CA GLY A 276 -13.76 -14.07 -37.65
C GLY A 276 -14.51 -14.32 -36.33
N MET A 277 -14.13 -13.62 -35.26
CA MET A 277 -14.76 -13.66 -33.91
C MET A 277 -15.99 -12.74 -33.77
N SER A 278 -16.38 -12.05 -34.86
CA SER A 278 -17.53 -11.16 -34.89
C SER A 278 -18.45 -11.46 -36.08
N ARG A 279 -18.55 -12.73 -36.49
CA ARG A 279 -19.41 -13.15 -37.60
C ARG A 279 -20.84 -13.41 -37.17
N ASN A 280 -21.04 -13.92 -35.96
CA ASN A 280 -22.38 -14.15 -35.43
C ASN A 280 -23.07 -12.81 -35.15
N ASP A 281 -24.39 -12.78 -35.28
CA ASP A 281 -25.20 -11.60 -34.89
C ASP A 281 -25.36 -11.50 -33.38
N THR A 282 -25.20 -12.62 -32.68
CA THR A 282 -25.30 -12.71 -31.22
C THR A 282 -24.22 -13.63 -30.67
N ASP A 283 -23.72 -13.28 -29.49
CA ASP A 283 -22.94 -14.12 -28.59
C ASP A 283 -23.81 -14.53 -27.39
N PHE A 284 -23.24 -14.85 -26.21
CA PHE A 284 -24.02 -15.33 -25.07
C PHE A 284 -23.72 -14.62 -23.73
N LEU A 285 -24.80 -14.37 -22.98
CA LEU A 285 -24.80 -14.21 -21.54
C LEU A 285 -24.82 -15.58 -20.88
N HIS A 286 -23.84 -15.87 -20.03
CA HIS A 286 -23.88 -17.01 -19.14
C HIS A 286 -24.59 -16.62 -17.85
N VAL A 287 -25.67 -17.34 -17.53
CA VAL A 287 -26.44 -17.17 -16.30
C VAL A 287 -26.23 -18.40 -15.43
N TYR A 288 -25.58 -18.23 -14.28
CA TYR A 288 -25.23 -19.35 -13.40
C TYR A 288 -25.60 -19.13 -11.94
N ASN A 289 -25.97 -20.20 -11.25
CA ASN A 289 -26.31 -20.16 -9.83
C ASN A 289 -25.11 -20.56 -8.98
N TRP A 290 -24.21 -19.62 -8.73
CA TRP A 290 -22.99 -19.87 -7.95
C TRP A 290 -23.28 -20.37 -6.54
N LYS A 291 -24.40 -19.94 -5.92
CA LYS A 291 -24.72 -20.38 -4.56
C LYS A 291 -25.07 -21.86 -4.52
N LYS A 292 -25.83 -22.34 -5.50
CA LYS A 292 -26.14 -23.76 -5.67
C LYS A 292 -24.89 -24.55 -6.06
N LEU A 293 -24.08 -24.02 -6.97
CA LEU A 293 -22.85 -24.68 -7.42
C LEU A 293 -21.82 -24.83 -6.30
N ALA A 294 -21.75 -23.89 -5.36
CA ALA A 294 -20.93 -24.03 -4.17
C ALA A 294 -21.29 -25.25 -3.31
N GLU A 295 -22.58 -25.59 -3.21
CA GLU A 295 -23.02 -26.82 -2.53
C GLU A 295 -22.74 -28.07 -3.36
N VAL A 296 -22.96 -27.99 -4.68
CA VAL A 296 -22.67 -29.10 -5.62
C VAL A 296 -21.19 -29.47 -5.61
N ALA A 297 -20.29 -28.48 -5.54
CA ALA A 297 -18.84 -28.66 -5.54
C ALA A 297 -18.29 -29.43 -4.33
N LYS A 298 -19.06 -29.51 -3.22
CA LYS A 298 -18.64 -30.22 -2.01
C LYS A 298 -18.57 -31.73 -2.18
N ASP A 299 -19.32 -32.29 -3.14
CA ASP A 299 -19.25 -33.71 -3.48
C ASP A 299 -18.11 -33.94 -4.49
N PRO A 300 -17.06 -34.71 -4.15
CA PRO A 300 -15.95 -35.01 -5.05
C PRO A 300 -16.37 -35.66 -6.38
N LYS A 301 -17.56 -36.29 -6.46
CA LYS A 301 -18.09 -36.89 -7.70
C LYS A 301 -18.59 -35.84 -8.70
N ASN A 302 -18.86 -34.63 -8.23
CA ASN A 302 -19.38 -33.54 -9.06
C ASN A 302 -18.26 -32.63 -9.60
N VAL A 303 -17.00 -32.89 -9.22
CA VAL A 303 -15.85 -32.08 -9.62
C VAL A 303 -14.77 -32.92 -10.25
N LYS A 304 -14.10 -32.34 -11.25
CA LYS A 304 -12.85 -32.83 -11.82
C LYS A 304 -11.70 -32.00 -11.24
N ILE A 305 -10.65 -32.66 -10.75
CA ILE A 305 -9.45 -31.97 -10.26
C ILE A 305 -8.47 -31.75 -11.43
N VAL A 306 -8.07 -30.51 -11.66
CA VAL A 306 -7.02 -30.13 -12.63
C VAL A 306 -6.05 -29.18 -11.96
N ASN A 307 -4.74 -29.47 -12.03
CA ASN A 307 -3.70 -28.69 -11.34
C ASN A 307 -3.99 -28.48 -9.84
N GLY A 308 -4.63 -29.45 -9.18
CA GLY A 308 -4.99 -29.38 -7.76
C GLY A 308 -6.24 -28.55 -7.45
N HIS A 309 -6.96 -28.06 -8.46
CA HIS A 309 -8.14 -27.21 -8.32
C HIS A 309 -9.42 -27.91 -8.79
N PRO A 310 -10.55 -27.79 -8.05
CA PRO A 310 -11.81 -28.42 -8.45
C PRO A 310 -12.54 -27.62 -9.53
N ILE A 311 -12.94 -28.33 -10.57
CA ILE A 311 -13.71 -27.82 -11.69
C ILE A 311 -15.05 -28.55 -11.71
N ILE A 312 -16.17 -27.83 -11.70
CA ILE A 312 -17.49 -28.38 -11.94
C ILE A 312 -17.67 -28.50 -13.47
N PRO A 313 -17.81 -29.72 -14.02
CA PRO A 313 -18.03 -29.90 -15.45
C PRO A 313 -19.36 -29.29 -15.91
N MET A 314 -19.44 -28.85 -17.17
CA MET A 314 -20.66 -28.25 -17.74
C MET A 314 -21.89 -29.15 -17.55
N GLU A 315 -21.75 -30.45 -17.80
CA GLU A 315 -22.83 -31.44 -17.64
C GLU A 315 -23.37 -31.52 -16.21
N VAL A 316 -22.51 -31.35 -15.21
CA VAL A 316 -22.90 -31.35 -13.79
C VAL A 316 -23.65 -30.07 -13.45
N ALA A 317 -23.17 -28.92 -13.93
CA ALA A 317 -23.86 -27.64 -13.75
C ALA A 317 -25.25 -27.63 -14.41
N VAL A 318 -25.35 -28.13 -15.64
CA VAL A 318 -26.62 -28.24 -16.39
C VAL A 318 -27.58 -29.23 -15.72
N LYS A 319 -27.11 -30.42 -15.32
CA LYS A 319 -27.92 -31.42 -14.61
C LYS A 319 -28.51 -30.87 -13.30
N ASN A 320 -27.80 -29.94 -12.68
CA ASN A 320 -28.24 -29.25 -11.47
C ASN A 320 -29.04 -27.97 -11.76
N ASN A 321 -29.48 -27.69 -12.99
CA ASN A 321 -30.22 -26.47 -13.37
C ASN A 321 -29.52 -25.19 -12.88
N ALA A 322 -28.20 -25.09 -13.11
CA ALA A 322 -27.38 -24.03 -12.55
C ALA A 322 -26.50 -23.29 -13.59
N LEU A 323 -26.62 -23.61 -14.88
CA LEU A 323 -25.92 -22.92 -15.97
C LEU A 323 -26.83 -22.85 -17.20
N PHE A 324 -26.99 -21.65 -17.76
CA PHE A 324 -27.87 -21.34 -18.89
C PHE A 324 -27.23 -20.26 -19.77
N LEU A 325 -27.67 -20.18 -21.03
CA LEU A 325 -27.24 -19.14 -21.97
C LEU A 325 -28.42 -18.27 -22.42
N ILE A 326 -28.16 -16.99 -22.67
CA ILE A 326 -29.08 -16.06 -23.34
C ILE A 326 -28.33 -15.42 -24.51
N PRO A 327 -28.86 -15.44 -25.75
CA PRO A 327 -28.23 -14.74 -26.88
C PRO A 327 -28.11 -13.22 -26.65
N GLU A 328 -26.98 -12.60 -27.04
CA GLU A 328 -26.69 -11.17 -26.86
C GLU A 328 -26.03 -10.53 -28.09
N PRO A 329 -26.58 -9.45 -28.66
CA PRO A 329 -25.94 -8.70 -29.76
C PRO A 329 -24.98 -7.63 -29.21
N LYS A 330 -23.81 -7.37 -29.80
CA LYS A 330 -22.98 -8.27 -30.61
C LYS A 330 -21.54 -8.14 -30.12
N SER A 331 -20.91 -9.26 -29.78
CA SER A 331 -19.63 -9.26 -29.05
C SER A 331 -19.68 -8.33 -27.83
N PRO A 332 -20.68 -8.51 -26.94
CA PRO A 332 -20.97 -7.60 -25.84
C PRO A 332 -19.76 -7.41 -24.92
N HIS A 333 -19.75 -6.31 -24.17
CA HIS A 333 -18.67 -5.98 -23.24
C HIS A 333 -19.12 -5.87 -21.79
N GLY A 334 -19.79 -4.79 -21.40
CA GLY A 334 -20.30 -4.59 -20.04
C GLY A 334 -21.53 -5.42 -19.75
N VAL A 335 -21.56 -6.02 -18.56
CA VAL A 335 -22.76 -6.59 -17.92
C VAL A 335 -22.84 -6.01 -16.50
N ASP A 336 -23.91 -5.28 -16.24
CA ASP A 336 -24.11 -4.55 -14.99
C ASP A 336 -25.47 -4.92 -14.37
N VAL A 337 -25.48 -5.31 -13.09
CA VAL A 337 -26.69 -5.73 -12.35
C VAL A 337 -27.27 -4.54 -11.59
N SER A 338 -28.60 -4.34 -11.68
CA SER A 338 -29.28 -3.24 -11.00
C SER A 338 -29.13 -3.30 -9.47
N PRO A 339 -29.20 -2.17 -8.75
CA PRO A 339 -29.09 -2.13 -7.29
C PRO A 339 -30.08 -3.06 -6.57
N ASP A 340 -31.29 -3.25 -7.12
CA ASP A 340 -32.30 -4.18 -6.61
C ASP A 340 -32.19 -5.61 -7.17
N GLY A 341 -31.28 -5.82 -8.12
CA GLY A 341 -30.96 -7.06 -8.81
C GLY A 341 -32.04 -7.61 -9.71
N LYS A 342 -33.04 -6.81 -10.09
CA LYS A 342 -34.12 -7.24 -10.99
C LYS A 342 -33.75 -7.18 -12.45
N TYR A 343 -32.73 -6.39 -12.81
CA TYR A 343 -32.33 -6.16 -14.19
C TYR A 343 -30.84 -6.36 -14.40
N MET A 344 -30.47 -6.80 -15.60
CA MET A 344 -29.09 -6.85 -16.08
C MET A 344 -29.01 -6.03 -17.36
N ILE A 345 -28.13 -5.04 -17.40
CA ILE A 345 -27.89 -4.21 -18.56
C ILE A 345 -26.63 -4.72 -19.25
N VAL A 346 -26.76 -5.12 -20.51
CA VAL A 346 -25.63 -5.58 -21.32
C VAL A 346 -25.40 -4.63 -22.49
N CYS A 347 -24.17 -4.16 -22.61
CA CYS A 347 -23.76 -3.19 -23.62
C CYS A 347 -23.30 -3.90 -24.89
N GLY A 348 -23.92 -3.55 -26.02
CA GLY A 348 -23.80 -4.30 -27.27
C GLY A 348 -22.50 -4.15 -28.03
N LYS A 349 -21.58 -3.25 -27.63
CA LYS A 349 -20.28 -2.96 -28.26
C LYS A 349 -20.36 -2.69 -29.77
N LEU A 350 -20.41 -3.75 -30.58
CA LEU A 350 -20.55 -3.65 -32.03
C LEU A 350 -21.99 -3.36 -32.45
N ASP A 351 -22.96 -3.64 -31.57
CA ASP A 351 -24.34 -3.20 -31.69
C ASP A 351 -24.55 -1.86 -30.96
N THR A 352 -25.39 -0.99 -31.53
CA THR A 352 -25.64 0.37 -31.00
C THR A 352 -26.55 0.43 -29.78
N HIS A 353 -27.10 -0.71 -29.35
CA HIS A 353 -28.04 -0.81 -28.25
C HIS A 353 -27.39 -1.26 -26.93
N ALA A 354 -28.04 -0.87 -25.84
CA ALA A 354 -27.96 -1.59 -24.57
C ALA A 354 -29.20 -2.48 -24.41
N SER A 355 -29.00 -3.72 -23.99
CA SER A 355 -30.05 -4.70 -23.73
C SER A 355 -30.35 -4.77 -22.24
N VAL A 356 -31.62 -4.60 -21.86
CA VAL A 356 -32.08 -4.69 -20.47
C VAL A 356 -32.80 -6.03 -20.30
N TYR A 357 -32.19 -6.97 -19.59
CA TYR A 357 -32.78 -8.25 -19.24
C TYR A 357 -33.52 -8.17 -17.91
N SER A 358 -34.61 -8.93 -17.76
CA SER A 358 -35.36 -9.07 -16.50
C SER A 358 -35.04 -10.40 -15.85
N PHE A 359 -34.51 -10.35 -14.62
CA PHE A 359 -34.19 -11.56 -13.87
C PHE A 359 -35.44 -12.39 -13.54
N GLU A 360 -36.58 -11.76 -13.27
CA GLU A 360 -37.85 -12.46 -13.04
C GLU A 360 -38.25 -13.29 -14.27
N LYS A 361 -38.16 -12.70 -15.48
CA LYS A 361 -38.48 -13.39 -16.73
C LYS A 361 -37.51 -14.53 -17.04
N ILE A 362 -36.22 -14.34 -16.76
CA ILE A 362 -35.19 -15.38 -16.86
C ILE A 362 -35.51 -16.54 -15.91
N LYS A 363 -35.76 -16.23 -14.63
CA LYS A 363 -36.07 -17.23 -13.62
C LYS A 363 -37.32 -18.03 -13.96
N LYS A 364 -38.36 -17.36 -14.48
CA LYS A 364 -39.59 -18.02 -14.95
C LYS A 364 -39.32 -19.03 -16.06
N GLN A 365 -38.49 -18.69 -17.05
CA GLN A 365 -38.12 -19.62 -18.12
C GLN A 365 -37.33 -20.82 -17.58
N ILE A 366 -36.39 -20.59 -16.65
CA ILE A 366 -35.63 -21.66 -16.00
C ILE A 366 -36.56 -22.61 -15.24
N ASP A 367 -37.49 -22.07 -14.44
CA ASP A 367 -38.41 -22.85 -13.62
C ASP A 367 -39.40 -23.65 -14.47
N ASN A 368 -39.88 -23.06 -15.57
CA ASN A 368 -40.77 -23.71 -16.52
C ASN A 368 -40.04 -24.65 -17.50
N LYS A 369 -38.70 -24.66 -17.50
CA LYS A 369 -37.86 -25.35 -18.49
C LYS A 369 -38.17 -24.94 -19.94
N GLU A 370 -38.47 -23.67 -20.14
CA GLU A 370 -38.73 -23.09 -21.47
C GLU A 370 -37.40 -22.73 -22.15
N PHE A 371 -36.84 -23.66 -22.92
CA PHE A 371 -35.59 -23.48 -23.65
C PHE A 371 -35.85 -23.48 -25.17
N ILE A 372 -35.16 -22.61 -25.90
CA ILE A 372 -35.24 -22.56 -27.38
C ILE A 372 -34.29 -23.55 -28.06
N GLY A 373 -33.39 -24.15 -27.30
CA GLY A 373 -32.42 -25.11 -27.79
C GLY A 373 -31.34 -25.39 -26.75
N LYS A 374 -30.26 -26.00 -27.23
CA LYS A 374 -29.02 -26.17 -26.49
C LYS A 374 -27.87 -25.74 -27.37
N ASP A 375 -26.81 -25.25 -26.76
CA ASP A 375 -25.56 -25.03 -27.46
C ASP A 375 -24.87 -26.36 -27.79
N PRO A 376 -23.77 -26.37 -28.58
CA PRO A 376 -23.06 -27.60 -28.95
C PRO A 376 -22.56 -28.42 -27.76
N TYR A 377 -22.40 -27.82 -26.57
CA TYR A 377 -21.93 -28.45 -25.35
C TYR A 377 -23.07 -28.86 -24.40
N GLY A 378 -24.32 -28.71 -24.84
CA GLY A 378 -25.51 -29.19 -24.14
C GLY A 378 -26.10 -28.22 -23.11
N ILE A 379 -25.63 -26.97 -23.05
CA ILE A 379 -26.14 -25.93 -22.16
C ILE A 379 -27.47 -25.41 -22.69
N PRO A 380 -28.55 -25.36 -21.88
CA PRO A 380 -29.84 -24.85 -22.33
C PRO A 380 -29.79 -23.36 -22.67
N ILE A 381 -30.39 -23.00 -23.80
CA ILE A 381 -30.49 -21.63 -24.28
C ILE A 381 -31.89 -21.10 -23.96
N LEU A 382 -31.98 -20.00 -23.23
CA LEU A 382 -33.22 -19.27 -22.95
C LEU A 382 -33.59 -18.36 -24.13
N ASP A 383 -34.87 -18.08 -24.29
CA ASP A 383 -35.33 -17.16 -25.34
C ASP A 383 -34.96 -15.71 -24.95
N MET A 384 -34.18 -15.03 -25.79
CA MET A 384 -33.78 -13.64 -25.57
C MET A 384 -35.01 -12.71 -25.45
N LYS A 385 -35.99 -12.82 -26.36
CA LYS A 385 -37.18 -11.95 -26.37
C LYS A 385 -38.03 -12.14 -25.13
N LYS A 386 -38.16 -13.37 -24.64
CA LYS A 386 -38.84 -13.65 -23.36
C LYS A 386 -38.04 -13.19 -22.16
N SER A 387 -36.71 -13.12 -22.24
CA SER A 387 -35.83 -12.68 -21.16
C SER A 387 -35.74 -11.15 -21.04
N LEU A 388 -35.89 -10.43 -22.16
CA LEU A 388 -35.76 -8.98 -22.23
C LEU A 388 -36.88 -8.25 -21.48
N HIS A 389 -36.49 -7.19 -20.77
CA HIS A 389 -37.33 -6.05 -20.49
C HIS A 389 -37.49 -5.18 -21.75
N GLY A 390 -36.37 -4.88 -22.42
CA GLY A 390 -36.33 -4.23 -23.71
C GLY A 390 -34.91 -3.82 -24.10
N GLN A 391 -34.77 -3.02 -25.16
CA GLN A 391 -33.48 -2.50 -25.64
C GLN A 391 -33.61 -1.01 -25.92
N ALA A 392 -32.54 -0.25 -25.76
CA ALA A 392 -32.47 1.16 -26.11
C ALA A 392 -31.27 1.41 -27.03
N GLU A 393 -31.48 2.07 -28.16
CA GLU A 393 -30.39 2.54 -29.03
C GLU A 393 -29.72 3.75 -28.37
N LEU A 394 -28.43 3.64 -28.07
CA LEU A 394 -27.70 4.67 -27.33
C LEU A 394 -26.75 5.46 -28.24
N GLY A 395 -26.10 4.77 -29.18
CA GLY A 395 -25.09 5.34 -30.07
C GLY A 395 -24.01 4.31 -30.40
N LEU A 396 -22.89 4.76 -30.97
CA LEU A 396 -21.84 3.86 -31.45
C LEU A 396 -20.90 3.45 -30.30
N GLY A 397 -20.75 2.14 -30.12
CA GLY A 397 -19.78 1.56 -29.17
C GLY A 397 -20.21 1.57 -27.70
N PRO A 398 -21.44 1.17 -27.31
CA PRO A 398 -21.80 1.05 -25.90
C PRO A 398 -20.93 0.01 -25.20
N LEU A 399 -20.23 0.40 -24.13
CA LEU A 399 -19.28 -0.48 -23.43
C LEU A 399 -19.64 -0.82 -21.99
N HIS A 400 -19.97 0.16 -21.15
CA HIS A 400 -20.10 -0.06 -19.70
C HIS A 400 -21.16 0.85 -19.09
N THR A 401 -21.92 0.35 -18.11
CA THR A 401 -23.01 1.09 -17.46
C THR A 401 -22.76 1.32 -15.97
N GLN A 402 -23.22 2.45 -15.44
CA GLN A 402 -23.20 2.77 -14.01
C GLN A 402 -24.57 3.28 -13.55
N TYR A 403 -24.97 2.95 -12.33
CA TYR A 403 -26.27 3.32 -11.78
C TYR A 403 -26.23 4.67 -11.06
N SER A 404 -27.31 5.43 -11.21
CA SER A 404 -27.61 6.64 -10.43
C SER A 404 -28.30 6.29 -9.11
N ASN A 405 -28.40 7.27 -8.20
CA ASN A 405 -29.28 7.19 -7.03
C ASN A 405 -30.76 7.41 -7.39
N VAL A 406 -31.05 7.86 -8.62
CA VAL A 406 -32.41 8.02 -9.13
C VAL A 406 -32.90 6.70 -9.73
N ASP A 407 -34.06 6.24 -9.28
CA ASP A 407 -34.64 4.98 -9.75
C ASP A 407 -34.83 4.95 -11.27
N GLY A 408 -34.31 3.92 -11.92
CA GLY A 408 -34.36 3.75 -13.37
C GLY A 408 -33.29 4.51 -14.15
N GLU A 409 -32.54 5.44 -13.56
CA GLU A 409 -31.52 6.24 -14.26
C GLU A 409 -30.14 5.57 -14.24
N VAL A 410 -29.49 5.57 -15.41
CA VAL A 410 -28.15 5.00 -15.64
C VAL A 410 -27.33 5.86 -16.59
N TYR A 411 -26.02 5.64 -16.58
CA TYR A 411 -25.06 6.26 -17.49
C TYR A 411 -24.30 5.16 -18.23
N THR A 412 -24.20 5.27 -19.55
CA THR A 412 -23.48 4.28 -20.39
C THR A 412 -22.42 4.99 -21.23
N SER A 413 -21.23 4.40 -21.31
CA SER A 413 -20.14 4.88 -22.15
C SER A 413 -20.31 4.49 -23.61
N LEU A 414 -20.03 5.41 -24.53
CA LEU A 414 -19.98 5.19 -25.98
C LEU A 414 -18.56 5.40 -26.49
N TYR A 415 -17.85 4.32 -26.80
CA TYR A 415 -16.46 4.35 -27.21
C TYR A 415 -16.22 5.09 -28.52
N VAL A 416 -17.06 4.85 -29.53
CA VAL A 416 -16.86 5.42 -30.87
C VAL A 416 -17.36 6.86 -30.93
N ASP A 417 -18.54 7.12 -30.36
CA ASP A 417 -19.08 8.48 -30.28
C ASP A 417 -18.29 9.37 -29.30
N SER A 418 -17.49 8.76 -28.41
CA SER A 418 -16.74 9.44 -27.35
C SER A 418 -17.67 10.25 -26.43
N GLN A 419 -18.70 9.59 -25.90
CA GLN A 419 -19.77 10.20 -25.11
C GLN A 419 -20.14 9.37 -23.88
N VAL A 420 -20.70 10.04 -22.88
CA VAL A 420 -21.52 9.42 -21.84
C VAL A 420 -22.98 9.68 -22.17
N VAL A 421 -23.82 8.66 -22.10
CA VAL A 421 -25.27 8.77 -22.32
C VAL A 421 -25.99 8.51 -21.00
N LYS A 422 -26.77 9.49 -20.54
CA LYS A 422 -27.72 9.35 -19.43
C LYS A 422 -29.05 8.88 -19.99
N TRP A 423 -29.60 7.79 -19.46
CA TRP A 423 -30.88 7.23 -19.93
C TRP A 423 -31.65 6.51 -18.83
N ASN A 424 -32.94 6.29 -19.05
CA ASN A 424 -33.79 5.51 -18.17
C ASN A 424 -33.98 4.09 -18.72
N TYR A 425 -33.53 3.06 -17.99
CA TYR A 425 -33.57 1.68 -18.44
C TYR A 425 -34.92 0.98 -18.24
N LYS A 426 -35.81 1.56 -17.42
CA LYS A 426 -37.18 1.05 -17.22
C LYS A 426 -38.11 1.51 -18.33
N ASP A 427 -37.97 2.77 -18.75
CA ASP A 427 -38.79 3.38 -19.80
C ASP A 427 -38.10 3.38 -21.18
N LEU A 428 -36.82 2.99 -21.23
CA LEU A 428 -35.98 2.89 -22.44
C LEU A 428 -35.81 4.23 -23.17
N LYS A 429 -35.55 5.31 -22.42
CA LYS A 429 -35.44 6.68 -22.96
C LYS A 429 -34.09 7.32 -22.66
N VAL A 430 -33.43 7.83 -23.69
CA VAL A 430 -32.26 8.72 -23.56
C VAL A 430 -32.71 10.06 -22.96
N LEU A 431 -31.96 10.54 -21.98
CA LEU A 431 -32.26 11.76 -21.22
C LEU A 431 -31.25 12.87 -21.52
N ASP A 432 -29.97 12.53 -21.65
CA ASP A 432 -28.90 13.48 -21.90
C ASP A 432 -27.66 12.79 -22.50
N LYS A 433 -26.78 13.57 -23.13
CA LYS A 433 -25.49 13.11 -23.66
C LYS A 433 -24.41 14.16 -23.39
N GLU A 434 -23.25 13.70 -22.90
CA GLU A 434 -22.08 14.56 -22.64
C GLU A 434 -20.87 14.05 -23.42
N ASN A 435 -20.16 14.95 -24.10
CA ASN A 435 -18.94 14.61 -24.82
C ASN A 435 -17.76 14.42 -23.86
N VAL A 436 -16.94 13.40 -24.11
CA VAL A 436 -15.72 13.09 -23.37
C VAL A 436 -14.54 12.93 -24.32
N HIS A 437 -13.32 12.98 -23.79
CA HIS A 437 -12.10 13.19 -24.60
C HIS A 437 -10.96 12.24 -24.20
N TYR A 438 -10.67 11.19 -24.96
CA TYR A 438 -11.50 10.59 -26.02
C TYR A 438 -11.56 9.07 -25.89
N ASN A 439 -12.54 8.48 -26.57
CA ASN A 439 -12.75 7.04 -26.67
C ASN A 439 -12.86 6.41 -25.29
N ILE A 440 -13.95 6.72 -24.60
CA ILE A 440 -14.24 6.23 -23.26
C ILE A 440 -14.36 4.69 -23.24
N GLY A 441 -13.69 4.08 -22.27
CA GLY A 441 -13.88 2.67 -21.94
C GLY A 441 -14.96 2.49 -20.89
N HIS A 442 -14.53 2.35 -19.63
CA HIS A 442 -15.41 2.19 -18.48
C HIS A 442 -15.82 3.54 -17.87
N LEU A 443 -16.79 3.44 -16.97
CA LEU A 443 -17.27 4.51 -16.12
C LEU A 443 -17.09 4.11 -14.65
N ALA A 444 -16.86 5.09 -13.77
CA ALA A 444 -16.90 4.88 -12.33
C ALA A 444 -17.86 5.87 -11.67
N GLY A 445 -19.03 5.39 -11.27
CA GLY A 445 -20.01 6.15 -10.49
C GLY A 445 -19.71 6.07 -9.00
N MET A 446 -20.07 7.12 -8.24
CA MET A 446 -19.93 7.12 -6.78
C MET A 446 -20.77 6.00 -6.15
N GLU A 447 -20.11 4.94 -5.67
CA GLU A 447 -20.72 3.67 -5.23
C GLU A 447 -21.69 3.05 -6.27
N GLY A 448 -21.45 3.31 -7.55
CA GLY A 448 -22.38 3.04 -8.66
C GLY A 448 -22.67 1.57 -8.96
N LYS A 449 -21.86 0.63 -8.43
CA LYS A 449 -22.06 -0.83 -8.58
C LYS A 449 -22.73 -1.49 -7.37
N THR A 450 -23.08 -0.71 -6.35
CA THR A 450 -23.65 -1.21 -5.09
C THR A 450 -25.18 -1.19 -5.09
N SER A 451 -25.80 -1.67 -3.99
CA SER A 451 -27.21 -1.46 -3.70
C SER A 451 -27.54 -0.02 -3.21
N ASP A 452 -26.53 0.87 -3.09
CA ASP A 452 -26.62 2.25 -2.59
C ASP A 452 -25.80 3.26 -3.43
N PRO A 453 -26.06 3.39 -4.74
CA PRO A 453 -25.41 4.39 -5.59
C PRO A 453 -25.71 5.82 -5.13
N GLN A 454 -24.77 6.76 -5.30
CA GLN A 454 -24.89 8.12 -4.73
C GLN A 454 -25.29 9.22 -5.71
N GLY A 455 -25.00 9.09 -7.01
CA GLY A 455 -25.49 10.03 -8.03
C GLY A 455 -24.91 11.46 -7.97
N ASP A 456 -23.81 11.70 -7.27
CA ASP A 456 -23.15 13.02 -7.25
C ASP A 456 -22.26 13.25 -8.48
N TYR A 457 -21.40 12.27 -8.77
CA TYR A 457 -20.39 12.34 -9.82
C TYR A 457 -20.25 11.01 -10.57
N ILE A 458 -19.81 11.09 -11.82
CA ILE A 458 -19.32 9.95 -12.59
C ILE A 458 -18.00 10.30 -13.24
N ILE A 459 -17.12 9.30 -13.36
CA ILE A 459 -15.81 9.45 -13.98
C ILE A 459 -15.81 8.67 -15.30
N ALA A 460 -15.41 9.34 -16.37
CA ALA A 460 -15.13 8.75 -17.67
C ALA A 460 -13.66 8.36 -17.79
N LEU A 461 -13.38 7.07 -18.01
CA LEU A 461 -12.03 6.53 -18.15
C LEU A 461 -11.65 6.48 -19.64
N ASN A 462 -11.11 7.59 -20.15
CA ASN A 462 -10.81 7.76 -21.57
C ASN A 462 -9.46 7.17 -21.97
N LYS A 463 -9.41 6.57 -23.16
CA LYS A 463 -8.26 5.80 -23.62
C LYS A 463 -7.24 6.63 -24.40
N LEU A 464 -7.71 7.70 -25.04
CA LEU A 464 -6.87 8.55 -25.88
C LEU A 464 -6.90 9.99 -25.36
N ALA A 465 -5.74 10.55 -25.00
CA ALA A 465 -5.65 11.95 -24.56
C ALA A 465 -5.47 12.94 -25.74
N ILE A 466 -4.87 12.51 -26.85
CA ILE A 466 -4.67 13.32 -28.08
C ILE A 466 -4.14 14.73 -27.79
N ASP A 467 -5.02 15.74 -27.72
CA ASP A 467 -4.71 17.17 -27.59
C ASP A 467 -5.06 17.77 -26.22
N ARG A 468 -5.53 16.95 -25.27
CA ARG A 468 -6.02 17.42 -23.97
C ARG A 468 -4.93 17.94 -23.04
N PHE A 469 -3.68 17.54 -23.25
CA PHE A 469 -2.55 17.89 -22.40
C PHE A 469 -1.35 18.37 -23.22
N GLN A 470 -0.35 18.92 -22.53
CA GLN A 470 0.92 19.26 -23.13
C GLN A 470 1.55 18.01 -23.77
N ASN A 471 2.10 18.16 -24.98
CA ASN A 471 2.80 17.07 -25.65
C ASN A 471 4.07 16.71 -24.88
N VAL A 472 4.11 15.47 -24.35
CA VAL A 472 5.22 14.89 -23.57
C VAL A 472 5.91 13.73 -24.30
N GLY A 473 5.67 13.58 -25.61
CA GLY A 473 6.24 12.53 -26.44
C GLY A 473 5.22 11.49 -26.91
N PRO A 474 5.67 10.42 -27.59
CA PRO A 474 4.77 9.47 -28.25
C PRO A 474 3.88 8.65 -27.31
N LEU A 475 4.36 8.33 -26.10
CA LEU A 475 3.57 7.64 -25.08
C LEU A 475 2.71 8.66 -24.32
N HIS A 476 1.43 8.70 -24.65
CA HIS A 476 0.47 9.62 -24.06
C HIS A 476 -0.06 9.06 -22.73
N PRO A 477 -0.43 9.92 -21.77
CA PRO A 477 -1.22 9.49 -20.61
C PRO A 477 -2.65 9.11 -21.04
N GLN A 478 -3.36 8.41 -20.16
CA GLN A 478 -4.81 8.28 -20.21
C GLN A 478 -5.47 9.50 -19.55
N ASN A 479 -6.80 9.64 -19.70
CA ASN A 479 -7.53 10.80 -19.20
C ASN A 479 -8.77 10.37 -18.42
N HIS A 480 -8.77 10.62 -17.12
CA HIS A 480 -9.97 10.46 -16.29
C HIS A 480 -10.70 11.79 -16.18
N GLN A 481 -11.92 11.83 -16.68
CA GLN A 481 -12.73 13.04 -16.70
C GLN A 481 -13.85 12.95 -15.66
N LEU A 482 -13.92 13.94 -14.77
CA LEU A 482 -14.99 14.04 -13.76
C LEU A 482 -16.18 14.80 -14.34
N ILE A 483 -17.37 14.21 -14.21
CA ILE A 483 -18.64 14.79 -14.66
C ILE A 483 -19.58 14.90 -13.45
N ASP A 484 -20.12 16.09 -13.23
CA ASP A 484 -21.20 16.33 -12.27
C ASP A 484 -22.51 15.80 -12.85
N ILE A 485 -23.17 14.92 -12.10
CA ILE A 485 -24.42 14.26 -12.51
C ILE A 485 -25.56 14.52 -11.51
N SER A 486 -25.32 15.39 -10.51
CA SER A 486 -26.32 15.76 -9.50
C SER A 486 -27.48 16.58 -10.07
N GLY A 487 -27.25 17.21 -11.23
CA GLY A 487 -28.21 18.04 -11.93
C GLY A 487 -29.10 17.31 -12.94
N LYS A 488 -29.93 18.09 -13.65
CA LYS A 488 -30.77 17.58 -14.74
C LYS A 488 -29.93 17.15 -15.95
N THR A 489 -28.91 17.93 -16.28
CA THR A 489 -27.94 17.67 -17.34
C THR A 489 -26.57 17.36 -16.73
N MET A 490 -25.77 16.59 -17.44
CA MET A 490 -24.40 16.31 -17.10
C MET A 490 -23.52 17.55 -17.35
N ASP A 491 -22.47 17.74 -16.54
CA ASP A 491 -21.54 18.85 -16.66
C ASP A 491 -20.10 18.34 -16.48
N LEU A 492 -19.34 18.24 -17.57
CA LEU A 492 -17.92 17.89 -17.53
C LEU A 492 -17.11 18.96 -16.78
N LEU A 493 -16.45 18.57 -15.68
CA LEU A 493 -15.79 19.50 -14.77
C LEU A 493 -14.28 19.63 -15.02
N VAL A 494 -13.56 18.51 -15.04
CA VAL A 494 -12.08 18.51 -15.04
C VAL A 494 -11.51 17.25 -15.69
N ASP A 495 -10.35 17.42 -16.33
CA ASP A 495 -9.52 16.36 -16.91
C ASP A 495 -8.37 16.03 -15.96
N MET A 496 -8.16 14.76 -15.65
CA MET A 496 -7.01 14.27 -14.87
C MET A 496 -6.12 13.39 -15.76
N PRO A 497 -4.90 13.85 -16.12
CA PRO A 497 -3.95 13.00 -16.83
C PRO A 497 -3.45 11.88 -15.91
N LEU A 498 -3.47 10.64 -16.39
CA LEU A 498 -2.89 9.49 -15.70
C LEU A 498 -1.71 8.94 -16.52
N PRO A 499 -0.46 9.20 -16.11
CA PRO A 499 0.72 8.77 -16.86
C PRO A 499 1.14 7.33 -16.60
N LEU A 500 0.53 6.65 -15.62
CA LEU A 500 0.94 5.32 -15.17
C LEU A 500 0.00 4.23 -15.70
N GLY A 501 0.36 3.67 -16.86
CA GLY A 501 -0.40 2.61 -17.56
C GLY A 501 -1.79 3.07 -18.02
N GLU A 502 -2.58 2.14 -18.58
CA GLU A 502 -3.96 2.37 -18.97
C GLU A 502 -4.93 1.81 -17.92
N PRO A 503 -5.49 2.63 -17.01
CA PRO A 503 -6.56 2.17 -16.14
C PRO A 503 -7.77 1.63 -16.91
N HIS A 504 -8.17 0.40 -16.59
CA HIS A 504 -9.30 -0.24 -17.26
C HIS A 504 -10.63 0.01 -16.54
N GLN A 505 -10.65 -0.04 -15.20
CA GLN A 505 -11.82 0.23 -14.37
C GLN A 505 -11.41 0.92 -13.06
N ALA A 506 -12.38 1.58 -12.43
CA ALA A 506 -12.25 2.14 -11.09
C ALA A 506 -13.52 1.93 -10.26
N VAL A 507 -13.37 1.97 -8.94
CA VAL A 507 -14.49 1.95 -7.97
C VAL A 507 -14.33 3.10 -6.98
N ALA A 508 -15.45 3.73 -6.63
CA ALA A 508 -15.48 4.88 -5.74
C ALA A 508 -16.28 4.57 -4.47
N ILE A 509 -15.79 5.02 -3.31
CA ILE A 509 -16.42 4.85 -1.99
C ILE A 509 -16.48 6.18 -1.26
N ARG A 510 -17.51 6.38 -0.44
CA ARG A 510 -17.54 7.53 0.50
C ARG A 510 -16.34 7.43 1.45
N ALA A 511 -15.60 8.54 1.60
CA ALA A 511 -14.40 8.58 2.44
C ALA A 511 -14.70 8.23 3.90
N GLU A 512 -15.91 8.53 4.40
CA GLU A 512 -16.35 8.23 5.76
C GLU A 512 -16.42 6.74 6.10
N LYS A 513 -16.47 5.85 5.09
CA LYS A 513 -16.48 4.40 5.27
C LYS A 513 -15.08 3.80 5.39
N LEU A 514 -14.03 4.60 5.12
CA LEU A 514 -12.65 4.17 5.24
C LEU A 514 -12.13 4.53 6.62
N HIS A 515 -11.47 3.58 7.28
CA HIS A 515 -10.93 3.74 8.63
C HIS A 515 -9.43 3.36 8.70
N PRO A 516 -8.56 4.03 7.93
CA PRO A 516 -7.14 3.70 7.92
C PRO A 516 -6.46 3.96 9.26
N HIS A 517 -5.47 3.13 9.56
CA HIS A 517 -4.50 3.36 10.59
C HIS A 517 -3.64 4.57 10.24
N VAL A 518 -3.33 5.40 11.24
CA VAL A 518 -2.34 6.48 11.11
C VAL A 518 -0.92 6.04 11.51
N ARG A 519 -0.81 4.88 12.15
CA ARG A 519 0.43 4.20 12.58
C ARG A 519 0.10 2.78 13.03
N TYR A 520 1.11 1.93 13.06
CA TYR A 520 0.97 0.57 13.58
C TYR A 520 1.16 0.50 15.10
N LYS A 521 0.77 -0.63 15.71
CA LYS A 521 1.26 -0.99 17.05
C LYS A 521 2.76 -1.30 16.96
N MET A 522 3.55 -0.91 17.96
CA MET A 522 5.00 -1.08 17.94
C MET A 522 5.42 -2.54 17.70
N GLY A 523 6.18 -2.75 16.63
CA GLY A 523 6.65 -4.06 16.19
C GLY A 523 5.70 -4.83 15.29
N THR A 524 4.76 -4.17 14.60
CA THR A 524 3.83 -4.86 13.70
C THR A 524 4.52 -5.26 12.40
N ASN A 525 4.29 -6.48 11.94
CA ASN A 525 4.54 -6.90 10.56
C ASN A 525 3.32 -6.48 9.72
N SER A 526 3.50 -5.51 8.84
CA SER A 526 2.42 -4.95 8.02
C SER A 526 1.72 -6.03 7.18
N LYS A 527 2.46 -6.96 6.58
CA LYS A 527 1.90 -8.00 5.68
C LYS A 527 1.00 -9.03 6.39
N THR A 528 1.18 -9.20 7.69
CA THR A 528 0.42 -10.18 8.50
C THR A 528 -0.49 -9.57 9.56
N GLY A 529 -0.31 -8.29 9.91
CA GLY A 529 -1.01 -7.61 11.00
C GLY A 529 -0.65 -8.11 12.41
N LYS A 530 0.40 -8.94 12.54
CA LYS A 530 0.85 -9.54 13.80
C LYS A 530 2.14 -8.92 14.30
N GLN A 531 2.49 -9.16 15.56
CA GLN A 531 3.79 -8.77 16.07
C GLN A 531 4.90 -9.53 15.34
N HIS A 532 5.87 -8.78 14.82
CA HIS A 532 7.04 -9.30 14.14
C HIS A 532 8.02 -9.95 15.14
N ILE A 533 8.63 -11.07 14.76
CA ILE A 533 9.57 -11.82 15.61
C ILE A 533 10.85 -11.03 15.95
N GLY A 534 11.24 -10.15 15.03
CA GLY A 534 12.39 -9.27 15.12
C GLY A 534 12.11 -7.92 15.76
N LYS A 535 10.95 -7.72 16.41
CA LYS A 535 10.65 -6.48 17.13
C LYS A 535 11.81 -6.15 18.08
N THR A 536 12.36 -4.96 17.91
CA THR A 536 13.49 -4.46 18.70
C THR A 536 13.16 -3.08 19.23
N LEU A 537 13.51 -2.79 20.47
CA LEU A 537 13.37 -1.47 21.08
C LEU A 537 14.74 -0.85 21.32
N ALA A 538 14.77 0.47 21.57
CA ALA A 538 15.99 1.18 21.90
C ALA A 538 16.76 0.49 23.04
N GLY A 539 18.06 0.24 22.84
CA GLY A 539 18.95 -0.47 23.76
C GLY A 539 18.93 -2.00 23.63
N GLN A 540 18.09 -2.57 22.76
CA GLN A 540 18.02 -4.01 22.49
C GLN A 540 18.70 -4.41 21.17
N GLU A 541 19.26 -3.43 20.46
CA GLU A 541 19.96 -3.62 19.19
C GLU A 541 21.17 -4.51 19.38
N ARG A 542 21.38 -5.43 18.43
CA ARG A 542 22.46 -6.41 18.52
C ARG A 542 22.73 -7.06 17.18
N ILE A 543 23.94 -7.61 17.06
CA ILE A 543 24.36 -8.41 15.92
C ILE A 543 24.70 -9.80 16.46
N GLU A 544 23.99 -10.80 15.98
CA GLU A 544 24.16 -12.20 16.34
C GLU A 544 24.75 -12.95 15.15
N ARG A 545 25.71 -13.84 15.40
CA ARG A 545 26.35 -14.67 14.36
C ARG A 545 26.20 -16.14 14.71
N ASP A 546 25.65 -16.91 13.78
CA ASP A 546 25.63 -18.36 13.78
C ASP A 546 26.30 -18.87 12.49
N GLY A 547 27.57 -19.24 12.58
CA GLY A 547 28.39 -19.59 11.42
C GLY A 547 28.47 -18.46 10.39
N ASN A 548 27.94 -18.70 9.18
CA ASN A 548 27.84 -17.74 8.09
C ASN A 548 26.50 -16.98 8.06
N HIS A 549 25.59 -17.24 9.00
CA HIS A 549 24.36 -16.45 9.16
C HIS A 549 24.62 -15.33 10.17
N VAL A 550 24.32 -14.09 9.78
CA VAL A 550 24.38 -12.92 10.66
C VAL A 550 22.99 -12.31 10.76
N THR A 551 22.43 -12.30 11.97
CA THR A 551 21.15 -11.67 12.29
C THR A 551 21.40 -10.33 12.96
N ILE A 552 20.78 -9.27 12.45
CA ILE A 552 20.94 -7.91 12.93
C ILE A 552 19.57 -7.44 13.40
N TYR A 553 19.51 -6.97 14.65
CA TYR A 553 18.33 -6.36 15.24
C TYR A 553 18.60 -4.87 15.34
N ALA A 554 17.88 -4.09 14.52
CA ALA A 554 18.11 -2.67 14.34
C ALA A 554 16.87 -1.84 14.66
N THR A 555 17.11 -0.59 15.07
CA THR A 555 16.06 0.38 15.38
C THR A 555 16.26 1.66 14.58
N PHE A 556 15.14 2.30 14.29
CA PHE A 556 15.05 3.52 13.52
C PHE A 556 14.22 4.52 14.33
N VAL A 557 14.81 5.68 14.59
CA VAL A 557 14.15 6.85 15.16
C VAL A 557 14.78 8.04 14.46
N ARG A 558 14.04 9.13 14.27
CA ARG A 558 14.51 10.34 13.58
C ARG A 558 15.98 10.65 13.87
N SER A 559 16.77 10.81 12.80
CA SER A 559 18.22 11.09 12.83
C SER A 559 19.13 9.93 13.22
N HIS A 560 18.63 8.75 13.59
CA HIS A 560 19.44 7.65 14.13
C HIS A 560 19.04 6.27 13.57
N ILE A 561 20.04 5.54 13.06
CA ILE A 561 19.94 4.10 12.77
C ILE A 561 20.90 3.37 13.69
N ASN A 562 20.39 2.44 14.49
CA ASN A 562 21.23 1.63 15.37
C ASN A 562 21.18 0.15 14.96
N PRO A 563 22.32 -0.55 14.82
CA PRO A 563 23.69 -0.03 14.93
C PRO A 563 24.11 0.81 13.71
N GLU A 564 25.08 1.71 13.87
CA GLU A 564 25.68 2.52 12.79
C GLU A 564 26.87 1.82 12.09
N ARG A 565 27.38 0.72 12.66
CA ARG A 565 28.54 -0.01 12.15
C ARG A 565 28.28 -1.50 12.22
N ILE A 566 28.17 -2.12 11.05
CA ILE A 566 27.95 -3.56 10.91
C ILE A 566 29.16 -4.15 10.20
N THR A 567 29.76 -5.20 10.75
CA THR A 567 30.84 -5.94 10.08
C THR A 567 30.43 -7.38 9.83
N VAL A 568 30.46 -7.80 8.57
CA VAL A 568 30.16 -9.16 8.12
C VAL A 568 31.29 -9.70 7.25
N ASN A 569 31.31 -11.00 7.02
CA ASN A 569 32.21 -11.64 6.09
C ASN A 569 31.57 -11.70 4.70
N LYS A 570 32.42 -11.66 3.67
CA LYS A 570 32.01 -11.97 2.30
C LYS A 570 31.41 -13.38 2.26
N GLY A 571 30.20 -13.50 1.73
CA GLY A 571 29.44 -14.76 1.66
C GLY A 571 28.56 -15.05 2.89
N ASP A 572 28.53 -14.17 3.89
CA ASP A 572 27.54 -14.28 4.97
C ASP A 572 26.13 -14.06 4.41
N LEU A 573 25.16 -14.86 4.89
CA LEU A 573 23.74 -14.56 4.75
C LEU A 573 23.38 -13.56 5.86
N VAL A 574 22.96 -12.36 5.48
CA VAL A 574 22.59 -11.29 6.40
C VAL A 574 21.07 -11.22 6.48
N THR A 575 20.52 -11.32 7.69
CA THR A 575 19.11 -11.05 7.99
C THR A 575 19.03 -9.84 8.92
N MET A 576 18.47 -8.73 8.45
CA MET A 576 18.34 -7.50 9.23
C MET A 576 16.87 -7.23 9.56
N HIS A 577 16.52 -7.36 10.82
CA HIS A 577 15.23 -6.96 11.37
C HIS A 577 15.31 -5.49 11.78
N MET A 578 14.39 -4.67 11.29
CA MET A 578 14.42 -3.23 11.46
C MET A 578 13.09 -2.76 12.03
N THR A 579 13.11 -2.10 13.19
CA THR A 579 11.90 -1.57 13.84
C THR A 579 11.88 -0.04 13.79
N ASN A 580 10.82 0.56 13.22
CA ASN A 580 10.56 1.99 13.32
C ASN A 580 9.93 2.31 14.69
N LEU A 581 10.65 3.08 15.52
CA LEU A 581 10.26 3.46 16.87
C LEU A 581 9.37 4.72 16.94
N GLU A 582 9.09 5.37 15.81
CA GLU A 582 8.25 6.57 15.75
C GLU A 582 6.79 6.26 16.12
N ARG A 583 6.14 7.23 16.80
CA ARG A 583 4.68 7.23 17.04
C ARG A 583 3.97 8.42 16.41
N ALA A 584 4.71 9.45 16.03
CA ALA A 584 4.13 10.55 15.27
C ALA A 584 3.66 10.03 13.91
N GLN A 585 2.49 10.51 13.48
CA GLN A 585 1.93 10.18 12.18
C GLN A 585 2.86 10.72 11.09
N ASP A 586 2.99 9.96 9.99
CA ASP A 586 3.76 10.35 8.79
C ASP A 586 5.29 10.39 8.97
N GLU A 587 5.81 9.87 10.10
CA GLU A 587 7.26 9.75 10.36
C GLU A 587 7.80 8.42 9.85
N THR A 588 7.71 8.22 8.54
CA THR A 588 8.20 7.03 7.84
C THR A 588 9.72 7.08 7.69
N HIS A 589 10.38 5.93 7.87
CA HIS A 589 11.79 5.76 7.53
C HIS A 589 11.94 4.90 6.29
N GLY A 590 13.02 5.11 5.56
CA GLY A 590 13.48 4.18 4.55
C GLY A 590 14.77 3.49 4.99
N PHE A 591 15.16 2.45 4.28
CA PHE A 591 16.49 1.86 4.41
C PHE A 591 16.99 1.39 3.05
N THR A 592 18.24 1.68 2.73
CA THR A 592 18.93 1.08 1.58
C THR A 592 20.40 0.86 1.89
N ILE A 593 20.99 -0.13 1.24
CA ILE A 593 22.42 -0.39 1.24
C ILE A 593 22.93 -0.46 -0.20
N GLY A 594 23.90 0.40 -0.52
CA GLY A 594 24.42 0.51 -1.88
C GLY A 594 25.05 -0.78 -2.39
N GLY A 595 24.73 -1.15 -3.64
CA GLY A 595 25.37 -2.27 -4.34
C GLY A 595 24.72 -3.65 -4.16
N PHE A 596 23.72 -3.79 -3.26
CA PHE A 596 23.05 -5.07 -2.99
C PHE A 596 21.62 -5.18 -3.50
N ASP A 597 21.12 -4.15 -4.20
CA ASP A 597 19.74 -4.08 -4.71
C ASP A 597 18.69 -4.31 -3.60
N GLN A 598 18.90 -3.65 -2.46
CA GLN A 598 18.06 -3.79 -1.27
C GLN A 598 17.43 -2.47 -0.88
N HIS A 599 16.14 -2.52 -0.54
CA HIS A 599 15.39 -1.38 -0.07
C HIS A 599 14.22 -1.80 0.83
N ALA A 600 13.80 -0.92 1.75
CA ALA A 600 12.61 -1.08 2.58
C ALA A 600 12.02 0.28 2.95
N SER A 601 10.68 0.36 3.02
CA SER A 601 9.93 1.40 3.74
C SER A 601 9.58 0.86 5.13
N LEU A 602 9.56 1.74 6.13
CA LEU A 602 9.20 1.42 7.50
C LEU A 602 8.27 2.49 8.05
N GLU A 603 6.98 2.21 8.02
CA GLU A 603 5.95 3.07 8.56
C GLU A 603 6.01 3.11 10.12
N PRO A 604 5.51 4.18 10.77
CA PRO A 604 5.57 4.32 12.23
C PRO A 604 5.05 3.08 13.00
N GLY A 605 5.91 2.46 13.81
CA GLY A 605 5.62 1.26 14.58
C GLY A 605 5.79 -0.07 13.84
N GLU A 606 6.15 -0.06 12.56
CA GLU A 606 6.41 -1.27 11.78
C GLU A 606 7.72 -1.96 12.19
N THR A 607 7.78 -3.28 11.98
CA THR A 607 9.04 -3.99 11.86
C THR A 607 9.07 -4.81 10.59
N THR A 608 10.09 -4.59 9.78
CA THR A 608 10.32 -5.29 8.52
C THR A 608 11.65 -6.06 8.57
N THR A 609 11.82 -7.01 7.64
CA THR A 609 13.03 -7.81 7.52
C THR A 609 13.61 -7.68 6.13
N MET A 610 14.92 -7.45 6.06
CA MET A 610 15.71 -7.53 4.84
C MET A 610 16.63 -8.75 4.92
N GLU A 611 16.81 -9.46 3.80
CA GLU A 611 17.65 -10.66 3.75
C GLU A 611 18.44 -10.73 2.44
N PHE A 612 19.77 -10.78 2.52
CA PHE A 612 20.64 -10.81 1.36
C PHE A 612 21.98 -11.47 1.67
N VAL A 613 22.70 -11.89 0.63
CA VAL A 613 24.08 -12.40 0.78
C VAL A 613 25.05 -11.25 0.60
N ALA A 614 25.96 -11.07 1.56
CA ALA A 614 27.04 -10.09 1.46
C ALA A 614 28.15 -10.60 0.51
N ASP A 615 27.86 -10.72 -0.78
CA ASP A 615 28.70 -11.41 -1.77
C ASP A 615 29.85 -10.57 -2.36
N ILE A 616 29.84 -9.25 -2.13
CA ILE A 616 30.88 -8.31 -2.55
C ILE A 616 31.64 -7.75 -1.34
N GLU A 617 32.98 -7.77 -1.40
CA GLU A 617 33.82 -7.16 -0.37
C GLU A 617 33.81 -5.63 -0.49
N GLY A 618 33.89 -4.92 0.63
CA GLY A 618 33.92 -3.46 0.61
C GLY A 618 33.37 -2.80 1.86
N VAL A 619 33.23 -1.48 1.78
CA VAL A 619 32.55 -0.66 2.78
C VAL A 619 31.38 0.00 2.08
N PHE A 620 30.17 -0.29 2.55
CA PHE A 620 28.92 0.12 1.94
C PHE A 620 28.15 0.98 2.94
N PRO A 621 28.01 2.29 2.68
CA PRO A 621 27.08 3.10 3.44
C PRO A 621 25.66 2.60 3.26
N TYR A 622 24.91 2.55 4.35
CA TYR A 622 23.46 2.46 4.34
C TYR A 622 22.88 3.72 4.98
N TYR A 623 21.68 4.10 4.58
CA TYR A 623 21.07 5.34 5.03
C TYR A 623 19.55 5.30 4.92
N CYS A 624 18.89 6.24 5.61
CA CYS A 624 17.46 6.45 5.48
C CYS A 624 17.14 7.18 4.18
N THR A 625 16.37 6.57 3.28
CA THR A 625 16.01 7.19 1.99
C THR A 625 14.90 8.24 2.12
N GLU A 626 14.14 8.20 3.21
CA GLU A 626 13.03 9.12 3.49
C GLU A 626 13.51 10.35 4.24
N PHE A 627 12.96 11.52 3.88
CA PHE A 627 13.22 12.78 4.60
C PHE A 627 12.45 12.79 5.93
N CYS A 628 12.98 12.06 6.91
CA CYS A 628 12.35 11.85 8.21
C CYS A 628 12.70 12.93 9.26
N SER A 629 13.71 13.77 9.02
CA SER A 629 14.11 14.83 9.94
C SER A 629 15.03 15.86 9.28
N ALA A 630 15.30 16.98 9.97
CA ALA A 630 16.31 17.95 9.54
C ALA A 630 17.73 17.34 9.42
N LEU A 631 18.00 16.24 10.14
CA LEU A 631 19.27 15.51 10.12
C LEU A 631 19.13 14.16 9.40
N HIS A 632 18.22 14.08 8.41
CA HIS A 632 18.03 12.89 7.57
C HIS A 632 19.32 12.46 6.87
N LEU A 633 20.17 13.42 6.46
CA LEU A 633 21.45 13.11 5.79
C LEU A 633 22.44 12.40 6.71
N GLU A 634 22.43 12.75 8.00
CA GLU A 634 23.27 12.17 9.04
C GLU A 634 22.73 10.82 9.54
N MET A 635 21.47 10.47 9.20
CA MET A 635 20.84 9.19 9.53
C MET A 635 21.36 8.06 8.63
N MET A 636 22.60 7.64 8.91
CA MET A 636 23.34 6.66 8.12
C MET A 636 24.13 5.67 8.98
N GLY A 637 24.72 4.68 8.34
CA GLY A 637 25.69 3.76 8.93
C GLY A 637 26.54 3.07 7.87
N TYR A 638 27.45 2.20 8.29
CA TYR A 638 28.38 1.48 7.41
C TYR A 638 28.28 -0.02 7.60
N MET A 639 28.01 -0.73 6.51
CA MET A 639 28.23 -2.17 6.42
C MET A 639 29.61 -2.45 5.82
N MET A 640 30.47 -3.08 6.60
CA MET A 640 31.82 -3.47 6.21
C MET A 640 31.83 -4.97 5.92
N VAL A 641 32.06 -5.35 4.67
CA VAL A 641 32.14 -6.74 4.23
C VAL A 641 33.60 -7.12 4.03
N LYS A 642 34.14 -7.93 4.93
CA LYS A 642 35.53 -8.40 4.88
C LYS A 642 35.62 -9.76 4.18
N ASP A 643 36.58 -9.92 3.28
CA ASP A 643 36.99 -11.24 2.82
C ASP A 643 37.81 -11.92 3.94
N PRO A 644 37.31 -13.01 4.55
CA PRO A 644 38.02 -13.67 5.65
C PRO A 644 39.37 -14.26 5.21
N ASN A 645 39.61 -14.40 3.90
CA ASN A 645 40.87 -14.91 3.34
C ASN A 645 41.91 -13.82 3.09
N LYS A 646 41.55 -12.54 3.26
CA LYS A 646 42.45 -11.40 3.05
C LYS A 646 42.90 -10.80 4.37
N LYS A 647 44.14 -10.27 4.37
CA LYS A 647 44.66 -9.45 5.46
C LYS A 647 44.55 -7.98 5.07
N TYR A 648 43.82 -7.21 5.87
CA TYR A 648 43.66 -5.78 5.68
C TYR A 648 44.73 -5.04 6.49
N VAL A 649 45.56 -4.24 5.81
CA VAL A 649 46.55 -3.39 6.48
C VAL A 649 45.88 -2.06 6.82
N SER A 650 45.95 -1.65 8.08
CA SER A 650 45.40 -0.37 8.52
C SER A 650 46.12 0.80 7.84
N ALA A 651 45.36 1.71 7.22
CA ALA A 651 45.90 2.95 6.67
C ALA A 651 46.58 3.80 7.75
N THR A 652 46.05 3.77 8.98
CA THR A 652 46.67 4.40 10.16
C THR A 652 48.05 3.81 10.42
N LYS A 653 48.21 2.48 10.37
CA LYS A 653 49.53 1.83 10.52
C LYS A 653 50.50 2.27 9.41
N MET A 654 50.03 2.41 8.16
CA MET A 654 50.87 2.89 7.07
C MET A 654 51.27 4.36 7.23
N LYS A 655 50.36 5.21 7.72
CA LYS A 655 50.64 6.62 8.03
C LYS A 655 51.64 6.76 9.17
N MET A 656 51.50 5.96 10.22
CA MET A 656 52.43 5.99 11.37
C MET A 656 53.88 5.74 10.95
N LYS A 657 54.12 4.90 9.93
CA LYS A 657 55.47 4.68 9.38
C LYS A 657 56.11 5.91 8.74
N THR A 658 55.33 6.92 8.35
CA THR A 658 55.82 8.14 7.71
C THR A 658 55.83 9.36 8.64
N MET A 659 55.42 9.20 9.89
CA MET A 659 55.36 10.28 10.88
C MET A 659 56.74 10.59 11.46
N SER A 660 56.97 11.86 11.84
CA SER A 660 58.19 12.24 12.55
C SER A 660 58.22 11.65 13.95
N PRO A 661 59.40 11.54 14.60
CA PRO A 661 59.51 11.11 15.99
C PRO A 661 58.63 11.92 16.96
N GLU A 662 58.49 13.23 16.74
CA GLU A 662 57.66 14.12 17.55
C GLU A 662 56.17 13.83 17.35
N GLU A 663 55.73 13.61 16.11
CA GLU A 663 54.35 13.27 15.78
C GLU A 663 53.97 11.89 16.36
N LEU A 664 54.85 10.89 16.27
CA LEU A 664 54.66 9.58 16.89
C LEU A 664 54.56 9.68 18.41
N LYS A 665 55.40 10.52 19.03
CA LYS A 665 55.34 10.74 20.47
C LYS A 665 54.00 11.37 20.90
N ALA A 666 53.48 12.33 20.13
CA ALA A 666 52.17 12.93 20.39
C ALA A 666 51.02 11.90 20.29
N GLU A 667 51.03 11.02 19.29
CA GLU A 667 50.02 9.93 19.18
C GLU A 667 50.13 8.91 20.32
N TYR A 668 51.35 8.57 20.76
CA TYR A 668 51.56 7.72 21.93
C TYR A 668 50.98 8.36 23.20
N ASP A 669 51.30 9.64 23.46
CA ASP A 669 50.81 10.34 24.65
C ASP A 669 49.28 10.48 24.62
N LYS A 670 48.69 10.69 23.44
CA LYS A 670 47.25 10.66 23.24
C LYS A 670 46.65 9.27 23.54
N ALA A 671 47.26 8.19 23.05
CA ALA A 671 46.79 6.83 23.31
C ALA A 671 46.82 6.50 24.82
N VAL A 672 47.90 6.88 25.52
CA VAL A 672 48.00 6.73 26.98
C VAL A 672 46.93 7.54 27.72
N ALA A 673 46.70 8.79 27.30
CA ALA A 673 45.66 9.63 27.91
C ALA A 673 44.25 9.04 27.72
N VAL A 674 43.95 8.49 26.55
CA VAL A 674 42.69 7.79 26.26
C VAL A 674 42.54 6.54 27.11
N ASN A 675 43.62 5.75 27.27
CA ASN A 675 43.61 4.58 28.15
C ASN A 675 43.35 4.95 29.62
N ALA A 676 43.99 6.02 30.12
CA ALA A 676 43.75 6.51 31.48
C ALA A 676 42.30 6.97 31.69
N ALA A 677 41.72 7.70 30.73
CA ALA A 677 40.33 8.13 30.79
C ALA A 677 39.36 6.93 30.75
N THR A 678 39.63 5.94 29.89
CA THR A 678 38.80 4.72 29.76
C THR A 678 38.86 3.89 31.04
N ASP A 679 40.04 3.74 31.64
CA ASP A 679 40.20 3.04 32.91
C ASP A 679 39.42 3.73 34.04
N SER A 680 39.42 5.06 34.10
CA SER A 680 38.61 5.80 35.08
C SER A 680 37.12 5.47 35.00
N VAL A 681 36.59 5.22 33.79
CA VAL A 681 35.20 4.79 33.60
C VAL A 681 35.02 3.34 34.05
N ILE A 682 35.95 2.44 33.74
CA ILE A 682 35.90 1.05 34.22
C ILE A 682 35.89 1.02 35.75
N GLN A 683 36.75 1.81 36.40
CA GLN A 683 36.82 1.87 37.86
C GLN A 683 35.52 2.40 38.48
N SER A 684 34.82 3.34 37.83
CA SER A 684 33.52 3.82 38.34
C SER A 684 32.45 2.73 38.27
N VAL A 685 32.43 1.93 37.21
CA VAL A 685 31.53 0.77 37.06
C VAL A 685 31.86 -0.31 38.09
N VAL A 686 33.15 -0.61 38.31
CA VAL A 686 33.59 -1.57 39.33
C VAL A 686 33.19 -1.11 40.73
N ALA A 687 33.34 0.18 41.04
CA ALA A 687 32.92 0.75 42.31
C ALA A 687 31.41 0.57 42.53
N PHE A 688 30.60 0.84 41.50
CA PHE A 688 29.15 0.62 41.53
C PHE A 688 28.80 -0.85 41.79
N LEU A 689 29.38 -1.78 41.02
CA LEU A 689 29.10 -3.21 41.13
C LEU A 689 29.42 -3.75 42.54
N LYS A 690 30.58 -3.33 43.10
CA LYS A 690 30.99 -3.71 44.46
C LYS A 690 30.07 -3.14 45.52
N ALA A 691 29.73 -1.85 45.43
CA ALA A 691 28.86 -1.18 46.39
C ALA A 691 27.46 -1.82 46.45
N ASN A 692 27.00 -2.41 45.34
CA ASN A 692 25.68 -3.00 45.20
C ASN A 692 25.65 -4.54 45.25
N GLY A 693 26.75 -5.20 45.63
CA GLY A 693 26.78 -6.64 45.89
C GLY A 693 26.56 -7.52 44.67
N PHE A 694 27.27 -7.26 43.57
CA PHE A 694 27.16 -8.02 42.31
C PHE A 694 27.35 -9.54 42.48
N ASP A 695 28.16 -9.96 43.45
CA ASP A 695 28.51 -11.35 43.78
C ASP A 695 27.33 -12.17 44.28
N LYS A 696 26.25 -11.51 44.71
CA LYS A 696 25.01 -12.14 45.16
C LYS A 696 24.12 -12.63 44.00
N HIS A 697 24.47 -12.30 42.76
CA HIS A 697 23.71 -12.63 41.57
C HIS A 697 24.59 -13.36 40.56
N GLU A 698 24.42 -14.68 40.44
CA GLU A 698 25.28 -15.56 39.62
C GLU A 698 25.48 -15.05 38.18
N THR A 699 24.42 -14.63 37.49
CA THR A 699 24.51 -14.09 36.14
C THR A 699 25.36 -12.82 36.05
N VAL A 700 25.31 -11.96 37.07
CA VAL A 700 26.12 -10.73 37.14
C VAL A 700 27.55 -11.07 37.50
N ALA A 701 27.77 -11.97 38.45
CA ALA A 701 29.11 -12.44 38.84
C ALA A 701 29.87 -13.07 37.67
N ASN A 702 29.18 -13.81 36.80
CA ASN A 702 29.76 -14.38 35.58
C ASN A 702 30.21 -13.27 34.61
N LEU A 703 29.36 -12.27 34.35
CA LEU A 703 29.73 -11.12 33.51
C LEU A 703 30.92 -10.34 34.10
N VAL A 704 30.96 -10.16 35.43
CA VAL A 704 32.09 -9.50 36.09
C VAL A 704 33.38 -10.33 35.97
N THR A 705 33.28 -11.66 36.01
CA THR A 705 34.41 -12.57 35.77
C THR A 705 34.92 -12.42 34.34
N ASP A 706 34.04 -12.42 33.34
CA ASP A 706 34.40 -12.19 31.93
C ASP A 706 35.09 -10.84 31.74
N ALA A 707 34.61 -9.78 32.42
CA ALA A 707 35.24 -8.47 32.39
C ALA A 707 36.64 -8.49 33.01
N PHE A 708 36.83 -9.17 34.15
CA PHE A 708 38.15 -9.32 34.77
C PHE A 708 39.11 -10.14 33.92
N ASP A 709 38.64 -11.17 33.21
CA ASP A 709 39.47 -11.96 32.31
C ASP A 709 40.02 -11.11 31.15
N GLN A 710 39.25 -10.13 30.66
CA GLN A 710 39.76 -9.15 29.69
C GLN A 710 40.74 -8.17 30.36
N TYR A 711 40.37 -7.59 31.49
CA TYR A 711 41.17 -6.57 32.18
C TYR A 711 42.53 -7.13 32.66
N GLY A 712 42.56 -8.38 33.13
CA GLY A 712 43.76 -9.07 33.61
C GLY A 712 44.84 -9.28 32.56
N GLN A 713 44.51 -9.12 31.27
CA GLN A 713 45.48 -9.19 30.17
C GLN A 713 46.25 -7.86 29.97
N ILE A 714 45.74 -6.74 30.51
CA ILE A 714 46.32 -5.41 30.32
C ILE A 714 47.77 -5.29 30.83
N PRO A 715 48.15 -5.77 32.03
CA PRO A 715 49.52 -5.63 32.52
C PRO A 715 50.57 -6.26 31.58
N ALA A 716 50.24 -7.38 30.94
CA ALA A 716 51.12 -8.05 30.00
C ALA A 716 51.32 -7.21 28.72
N GLU A 717 50.27 -6.59 28.20
CA GLU A 717 50.37 -5.68 27.06
C GLU A 717 51.06 -4.36 27.42
N LYS A 718 50.82 -3.83 28.63
CA LYS A 718 51.49 -2.62 29.11
C LYS A 718 53.00 -2.80 29.22
N LYS A 719 53.45 -3.97 29.70
CA LYS A 719 54.87 -4.32 29.70
C LYS A 719 55.47 -4.27 28.29
N LYS A 720 54.77 -4.79 27.28
CA LYS A 720 55.23 -4.76 25.88
C LYS A 720 55.27 -3.33 25.32
N ALA A 721 54.30 -2.48 25.67
CA ALA A 721 54.29 -1.06 25.30
C ALA A 721 55.50 -0.32 25.90
N ASP A 722 55.78 -0.51 27.19
CA ASP A 722 56.88 0.13 27.89
C ASP A 722 58.25 -0.35 27.38
N GLU A 723 58.39 -1.63 27.07
CA GLU A 723 59.60 -2.19 26.45
C GLU A 723 59.84 -1.64 25.04
N ALA A 724 58.79 -1.54 24.22
CA ALA A 724 58.87 -0.94 22.89
C ALA A 724 59.29 0.55 22.97
N LEU A 725 58.68 1.32 23.87
CA LEU A 725 59.03 2.72 24.08
C LEU A 725 60.49 2.89 24.53
N LYS A 726 60.97 2.06 25.46
CA LYS A 726 62.37 2.06 25.92
C LYS A 726 63.36 1.73 24.81
N SER A 727 62.95 0.91 23.84
CA SER A 727 63.78 0.55 22.67
C SER A 727 63.79 1.60 21.55
N GLY A 728 63.01 2.69 21.68
CA GLY A 728 62.84 3.71 20.64
C GLY A 728 61.85 3.34 19.55
N ASP A 729 61.19 2.18 19.64
CA ASP A 729 60.16 1.72 18.71
C ASP A 729 58.78 2.27 19.11
N VAL A 730 58.59 3.57 18.87
CA VAL A 730 57.37 4.30 19.26
C VAL A 730 56.14 3.77 18.50
N GLU A 731 56.30 3.32 17.26
CA GLU A 731 55.22 2.68 16.49
C GLU A 731 54.68 1.44 17.22
N LYS A 732 55.58 0.57 17.67
CA LYS A 732 55.22 -0.63 18.42
C LYS A 732 54.67 -0.31 19.81
N ALA A 733 55.15 0.75 20.47
CA ALA A 733 54.60 1.22 21.73
C ALA A 733 53.13 1.66 21.58
N ILE A 734 52.83 2.46 20.54
CA ILE A 734 51.46 2.88 20.22
C ILE A 734 50.57 1.68 19.88
N LEU A 735 51.10 0.69 19.15
CA LEU A 735 50.35 -0.54 18.85
C LEU A 735 49.89 -1.25 20.13
N HIS A 736 50.78 -1.43 21.11
CA HIS A 736 50.45 -2.09 22.36
C HIS A 736 49.52 -1.24 23.24
N GLU A 737 49.65 0.10 23.25
CA GLU A 737 48.66 0.99 23.88
C GLU A 737 47.28 0.87 23.22
N GLY A 738 47.21 0.70 21.90
CA GLY A 738 45.97 0.40 21.19
C GLY A 738 45.38 -0.96 21.55
N MET A 739 46.21 -1.98 21.80
CA MET A 739 45.75 -3.30 22.28
C MET A 739 45.19 -3.22 23.71
N ILE A 740 45.83 -2.43 24.58
CA ILE A 740 45.33 -2.13 25.93
C ILE A 740 43.95 -1.47 25.84
N TRP A 741 43.81 -0.45 24.97
CA TRP A 741 42.53 0.21 24.74
C TRP A 741 41.43 -0.77 24.32
N GLN A 742 41.72 -1.70 23.40
CA GLN A 742 40.75 -2.71 22.98
C GLN A 742 40.30 -3.64 24.13
N LEU A 743 41.24 -4.05 25.00
CA LEU A 743 40.92 -4.83 26.19
C LEU A 743 40.09 -4.02 27.18
N MET A 744 40.39 -2.74 27.36
CA MET A 744 39.63 -1.81 28.20
C MET A 744 38.21 -1.61 27.67
N VAL A 745 38.01 -1.40 26.36
CA VAL A 745 36.68 -1.25 25.76
C VAL A 745 35.84 -2.52 25.95
N LYS A 746 36.42 -3.72 25.74
CA LYS A 746 35.73 -4.98 26.01
C LYS A 746 35.37 -5.14 27.49
N THR A 747 36.29 -4.77 28.38
CA THR A 747 36.04 -4.78 29.83
C THR A 747 34.89 -3.85 30.19
N ALA A 748 34.90 -2.62 29.66
CA ALA A 748 33.87 -1.62 29.91
C ALA A 748 32.50 -2.07 29.38
N ASP A 749 32.44 -2.64 28.18
CA ASP A 749 31.20 -3.17 27.58
C ASP A 749 30.57 -4.26 28.46
N VAL A 750 31.36 -5.28 28.83
CA VAL A 750 30.88 -6.36 29.70
C VAL A 750 30.51 -5.83 31.09
N GLY A 751 31.31 -4.89 31.62
CA GLY A 751 31.06 -4.25 32.91
C GLY A 751 29.77 -3.42 32.93
N ILE A 752 29.46 -2.71 31.85
CA ILE A 752 28.21 -1.96 31.70
C ILE A 752 27.03 -2.93 31.60
N ARG A 753 27.14 -4.03 30.83
CA ARG A 753 26.10 -5.09 30.80
C ARG A 753 25.89 -5.72 32.18
N ALA A 754 26.95 -5.93 32.95
CA ALA A 754 26.86 -6.40 34.32
C ALA A 754 26.15 -5.38 35.23
N LYS A 755 26.49 -4.09 35.10
CA LYS A 755 25.81 -3.00 35.81
C LYS A 755 24.33 -3.00 35.48
N ASP A 756 23.97 -2.93 34.20
CA ASP A 756 22.58 -2.86 33.74
C ASP A 756 21.79 -4.09 34.19
N THR A 757 22.39 -5.29 34.09
CA THR A 757 21.79 -6.53 34.61
C THR A 757 21.58 -6.48 36.12
N LEU A 758 22.56 -6.00 36.90
CA LEU A 758 22.46 -5.89 38.34
C LEU A 758 21.34 -4.93 38.75
N VAL A 759 21.24 -3.77 38.08
CA VAL A 759 20.17 -2.79 38.30
C VAL A 759 18.79 -3.45 38.15
N THR A 760 18.57 -4.29 37.13
CA THR A 760 17.29 -5.01 36.98
C THR A 760 16.99 -6.00 38.11
N LYS A 761 18.00 -6.46 38.87
CA LYS A 761 17.83 -7.41 39.97
C LYS A 761 17.61 -6.75 41.32
N ILE A 762 18.23 -5.58 41.54
CA ILE A 762 18.24 -4.91 42.86
C ILE A 762 17.26 -3.73 42.94
N ALA A 763 16.78 -3.23 41.80
CA ALA A 763 15.76 -2.19 41.80
C ALA A 763 14.45 -2.69 42.46
N THR A 764 13.71 -1.77 43.09
CA THR A 764 12.43 -2.10 43.73
C THR A 764 11.47 -2.72 42.72
N LYS A 765 10.53 -3.57 43.17
CA LYS A 765 9.57 -4.18 42.24
C LYS A 765 8.58 -3.13 41.75
N GLN A 766 8.45 -3.00 40.43
CA GLN A 766 7.45 -2.12 39.83
C GLN A 766 6.03 -2.47 40.26
N SER A 767 5.22 -1.46 40.58
CA SER A 767 3.77 -1.62 40.71
C SER A 767 3.17 -2.00 39.35
N PRO A 768 1.94 -2.57 39.30
CA PRO A 768 1.29 -2.82 38.02
C PRO A 768 1.13 -1.57 37.14
N ALA A 769 1.00 -0.38 37.75
CA ALA A 769 0.94 0.89 37.02
C ALA A 769 2.32 1.28 36.47
N ALA A 770 3.38 1.21 37.29
CA ALA A 770 4.73 1.48 36.85
C ALA A 770 5.20 0.51 35.75
N ALA A 771 4.79 -0.76 35.79
CA ALA A 771 5.11 -1.74 34.73
C ALA A 771 4.39 -1.43 33.40
N ARG A 772 3.11 -1.01 33.45
CA ARG A 772 2.41 -0.50 32.28
C ARG A 772 3.04 0.81 31.78
N GLY A 773 3.50 1.66 32.70
CA GLY A 773 4.21 2.90 32.40
C GLY A 773 5.54 2.66 31.69
N ALA A 774 6.33 1.70 32.15
CA ALA A 774 7.56 1.28 31.50
C ALA A 774 7.29 0.79 30.07
N THR A 775 6.19 0.02 29.89
CA THR A 775 5.75 -0.43 28.56
C THR A 775 5.32 0.75 27.69
N ALA A 776 4.50 1.66 28.20
CA ALA A 776 4.04 2.84 27.47
C ALA A 776 5.20 3.79 27.11
N PHE A 777 6.17 3.95 28.01
CA PHE A 777 7.40 4.72 27.76
C PHE A 777 8.24 4.07 26.64
N ALA A 778 8.41 2.75 26.68
CA ALA A 778 9.25 2.03 25.73
C ALA A 778 8.58 1.81 24.36
N GLU A 779 7.26 1.58 24.32
CA GLU A 779 6.51 1.36 23.07
C GLU A 779 5.89 2.63 22.51
N GLY A 780 5.84 3.69 23.31
CA GLY A 780 5.30 4.98 22.94
C GLY A 780 6.37 5.97 22.42
N GLY A 781 7.57 5.48 22.09
CA GLY A 781 8.60 6.28 21.42
C GLY A 781 9.43 7.18 22.34
N CYS A 782 9.15 7.24 23.65
CA CYS A 782 9.96 8.03 24.58
C CYS A 782 11.40 7.51 24.69
N ASN A 783 11.58 6.19 24.65
CA ASN A 783 12.90 5.56 24.68
C ASN A 783 13.75 5.79 23.41
N GLY A 784 13.16 6.27 22.32
CA GLY A 784 13.90 6.65 21.12
C GLY A 784 14.85 7.82 21.36
N CYS A 785 14.47 8.75 22.24
CA CYS A 785 15.28 9.92 22.60
C CYS A 785 15.87 9.84 24.01
N HIS A 786 15.22 9.12 24.94
CA HIS A 786 15.58 9.13 26.36
C HIS A 786 16.11 7.76 26.82
N VAL A 787 17.31 7.77 27.39
CA VAL A 787 17.90 6.61 28.07
C VAL A 787 17.99 6.93 29.56
N ILE A 788 17.40 6.10 30.41
CA ILE A 788 17.39 6.35 31.86
C ILE A 788 18.83 6.26 32.42
N GLY A 789 19.25 7.28 33.17
CA GLY A 789 20.57 7.41 33.77
C GLY A 789 21.67 7.91 32.83
N LYS A 790 21.34 8.25 31.57
CA LYS A 790 22.32 8.65 30.55
C LYS A 790 21.76 9.76 29.68
N VAL A 791 22.62 10.73 29.32
CA VAL A 791 22.29 11.66 28.24
C VAL A 791 22.40 10.92 26.91
N SER A 792 21.35 11.02 26.09
CA SER A 792 21.29 10.43 24.74
C SER A 792 20.97 11.55 23.73
N SER A 793 20.13 11.29 22.72
CA SER A 793 19.57 12.33 21.84
C SER A 793 18.65 13.30 22.59
N GLY A 794 18.16 12.92 23.77
CA GLY A 794 17.48 13.78 24.73
C GLY A 794 18.07 13.69 26.15
N PRO A 795 17.58 14.52 27.09
CA PRO A 795 18.08 14.57 28.46
C PRO A 795 17.78 13.29 29.25
N ASP A 796 18.61 13.00 30.25
CA ASP A 796 18.32 11.99 31.27
C ASP A 796 17.11 12.43 32.11
N LEU A 797 16.17 11.50 32.27
CA LEU A 797 14.91 11.69 32.99
C LEU A 797 14.97 11.30 34.47
N THR A 798 16.10 10.82 34.97
CA THR A 798 16.26 10.49 36.40
C THR A 798 16.07 11.73 37.28
N GLY A 799 15.11 11.72 38.20
CA GLY A 799 14.74 12.85 39.04
C GLY A 799 13.88 13.90 38.36
N VAL A 800 13.36 13.65 37.15
CA VAL A 800 12.63 14.68 36.36
C VAL A 800 11.41 15.24 37.10
N LEU A 801 10.72 14.42 37.91
CA LEU A 801 9.56 14.86 38.69
C LEU A 801 9.95 15.83 39.82
N GLN A 802 11.22 15.84 40.23
CA GLN A 802 11.75 16.70 41.28
C GLN A 802 12.34 18.01 40.73
N ARG A 803 12.63 18.09 39.43
CA ARG A 803 13.23 19.27 38.77
C ARG A 803 12.23 20.41 38.54
N HIS A 804 10.94 20.17 38.70
CA HIS A 804 9.87 21.12 38.39
C HIS A 804 8.86 21.27 39.54
N GLU A 805 8.36 22.49 39.74
CA GLU A 805 7.23 22.72 40.65
C GLU A 805 5.97 22.01 40.12
N ASN A 806 5.34 21.19 40.95
CA ASN A 806 4.27 20.27 40.53
C ASN A 806 4.70 19.32 39.38
N GLY A 807 5.87 18.69 39.50
CA GLY A 807 6.52 17.92 38.44
C GLY A 807 5.64 16.88 37.74
N GLU A 808 4.74 16.18 38.46
CA GLU A 808 3.79 15.26 37.81
C GLU A 808 2.90 15.97 36.78
N LYS A 809 2.36 17.14 37.14
CA LYS A 809 1.50 17.94 36.26
C LYS A 809 2.31 18.57 35.13
N TRP A 810 3.53 19.02 35.42
CA TRP A 810 4.42 19.60 34.42
C TRP A 810 4.80 18.55 33.36
N VAL A 811 5.29 17.38 33.79
CA VAL A 811 5.68 16.29 32.88
C VAL A 811 4.47 15.74 32.13
N SER A 812 3.33 15.58 32.78
CA SER A 812 2.08 15.16 32.13
C SER A 812 1.68 16.14 31.01
N LYS A 813 1.74 17.45 31.27
CA LYS A 813 1.47 18.48 30.26
C LYS A 813 2.49 18.41 29.11
N PHE A 814 3.77 18.19 29.39
CA PHE A 814 4.79 18.13 28.36
C PHE A 814 4.68 16.86 27.49
N ILE A 815 4.29 15.72 28.06
CA ILE A 815 4.03 14.49 27.32
C ILE A 815 2.82 14.62 26.37
N MET A 816 1.74 15.24 26.83
CA MET A 816 0.49 15.32 26.05
C MET A 816 0.43 16.53 25.11
N HIS A 817 1.11 17.63 25.43
CA HIS A 817 1.04 18.91 24.71
C HIS A 817 2.42 19.61 24.65
N PRO A 818 3.45 18.96 24.08
CA PRO A 818 4.82 19.50 24.07
C PRO A 818 4.93 20.86 23.38
N GLU A 819 4.13 21.10 22.35
CA GLU A 819 4.08 22.34 21.58
C GLU A 819 3.74 23.57 22.42
N THR A 820 2.91 23.39 23.46
CA THR A 820 2.53 24.48 24.37
C THR A 820 3.65 24.88 25.33
N MET A 821 4.76 24.14 25.33
CA MET A 821 5.86 24.27 26.27
C MET A 821 7.17 24.70 25.60
N TYR A 822 7.26 24.80 24.26
CA TYR A 822 8.53 25.12 23.58
C TYR A 822 9.10 26.51 23.90
N ASP A 823 8.25 27.46 24.28
CA ASP A 823 8.67 28.80 24.68
C ASP A 823 9.02 28.92 26.16
N ASP A 824 8.82 27.86 26.95
CA ASP A 824 9.30 27.80 28.33
C ASP A 824 10.84 27.88 28.36
N ALA A 825 11.39 28.71 29.25
CA ALA A 825 12.83 29.00 29.25
C ALA A 825 13.71 27.76 29.47
N TYR A 826 13.24 26.79 30.28
CA TYR A 826 13.95 25.54 30.51
C TYR A 826 13.88 24.64 29.28
N VAL A 827 12.68 24.47 28.71
CA VAL A 827 12.47 23.64 27.52
C VAL A 827 13.26 24.19 26.33
N LYS A 828 13.24 25.51 26.12
CA LYS A 828 14.02 26.18 25.09
C LYS A 828 15.52 25.93 25.27
N GLY A 829 16.04 26.03 26.50
CA GLY A 829 17.44 25.72 26.79
C GLY A 829 17.81 24.27 26.45
N MET A 830 16.90 23.31 26.69
CA MET A 830 17.09 21.92 26.30
C MET A 830 17.04 21.75 24.78
N ILE A 831 16.09 22.40 24.09
CA ILE A 831 15.99 22.39 22.62
C ILE A 831 17.29 22.93 22.00
N ASP A 832 17.82 24.04 22.50
CA ASP A 832 19.05 24.63 21.98
C ASP A 832 20.28 23.73 22.24
N TYR A 833 20.32 23.03 23.38
CA TYR A 833 21.41 22.11 23.72
C TYR A 833 21.39 20.82 22.88
N PHE A 834 20.22 20.20 22.75
CA PHE A 834 20.06 18.94 22.02
C PHE A 834 19.78 19.13 20.52
N ASN A 835 19.54 20.37 20.10
CA ASN A 835 19.05 20.72 18.76
C ASN A 835 17.83 19.89 18.32
N LEU A 836 16.96 19.56 19.28
CA LEU A 836 15.83 18.64 19.09
C LEU A 836 14.63 19.08 19.93
N LYS A 837 13.43 19.05 19.34
CA LYS A 837 12.16 19.26 20.04
C LYS A 837 11.52 17.92 20.38
N MET A 838 10.91 17.81 21.57
CA MET A 838 10.12 16.63 21.94
C MET A 838 8.84 16.58 21.09
N PRO A 839 8.63 15.56 20.24
CA PRO A 839 7.42 15.47 19.42
C PRO A 839 6.21 15.04 20.27
N ASP A 840 5.01 15.37 19.79
CA ASP A 840 3.76 14.83 20.37
C ASP A 840 3.60 13.36 19.97
N GLN A 841 3.87 12.47 20.92
CA GLN A 841 3.74 11.02 20.75
C GLN A 841 2.26 10.56 20.78
N ASN A 842 1.30 11.49 20.94
CA ASN A 842 -0.13 11.26 21.04
C ASN A 842 -0.48 10.21 22.12
N MET A 843 0.11 10.38 23.31
CA MET A 843 -0.15 9.53 24.47
C MET A 843 -1.54 9.79 25.03
N SER A 844 -2.27 8.74 25.39
CA SER A 844 -3.50 8.88 26.15
C SER A 844 -3.23 9.41 27.57
N GLU A 845 -4.26 9.98 28.21
CA GLU A 845 -4.18 10.41 29.61
C GLU A 845 -3.82 9.24 30.54
N LYS A 846 -4.30 8.03 30.22
CA LYS A 846 -3.99 6.82 30.98
C LYS A 846 -2.54 6.39 30.81
N GLU A 847 -2.03 6.35 29.58
CA GLU A 847 -0.61 6.04 29.32
C GLU A 847 0.29 7.06 30.00
N THR A 848 -0.05 8.34 29.92
CA THR A 848 0.69 9.43 30.59
C THR A 848 0.73 9.21 32.11
N LYS A 849 -0.41 8.88 32.74
CA LYS A 849 -0.44 8.57 34.19
C LYS A 849 0.41 7.35 34.54
N ASP A 850 0.30 6.27 33.76
CA ASP A 850 1.12 5.07 33.97
C ASP A 850 2.62 5.41 33.79
N ILE A 851 3.01 6.23 32.81
CA ILE A 851 4.39 6.72 32.61
C ILE A 851 4.88 7.53 33.82
N ILE A 852 4.05 8.40 34.39
CA ILE A 852 4.41 9.14 35.62
C ILE A 852 4.70 8.17 36.78
N GLU A 853 3.92 7.11 36.94
CA GLU A 853 4.20 6.07 37.95
C GLU A 853 5.51 5.32 37.67
N TYR A 854 5.88 5.14 36.40
CA TYR A 854 7.18 4.60 36.03
C TYR A 854 8.33 5.57 36.35
N LEU A 855 8.15 6.88 36.11
CA LEU A 855 9.14 7.90 36.47
C LEU A 855 9.31 8.02 38.00
N LYS A 856 8.24 7.86 38.78
CA LYS A 856 8.34 7.76 40.26
C LYS A 856 9.19 6.56 40.68
N TRP A 857 9.01 5.43 40.02
CA TRP A 857 9.82 4.24 40.27
C TRP A 857 11.29 4.45 39.87
N ILE A 858 11.56 5.14 38.76
CA ILE A 858 12.92 5.55 38.38
C ILE A 858 13.53 6.44 39.47
N ASP A 859 12.80 7.43 39.96
CA ASP A 859 13.27 8.36 40.99
C ASP A 859 13.53 7.67 42.33
N GLU A 860 12.70 6.69 42.71
CA GLU A 860 12.93 5.83 43.89
C GLU A 860 14.24 5.06 43.79
N ASN A 861 14.63 4.68 42.56
CA ASN A 861 15.81 3.89 42.26
C ASN A 861 16.93 4.74 41.63
N ALA A 862 16.89 6.08 41.76
CA ALA A 862 17.80 6.99 41.06
C ALA A 862 19.28 6.73 41.35
N ASN A 863 19.60 6.21 42.53
CA ASN A 863 20.96 5.83 42.92
C ASN A 863 21.53 4.62 42.16
N LEU A 864 20.69 3.91 41.39
CA LEU A 864 21.06 2.74 40.61
C LEU A 864 21.39 3.06 39.15
N PHE A 865 20.92 4.20 38.62
CA PHE A 865 21.03 4.57 37.22
C PHE A 865 22.31 5.37 36.92
#